data_AF-A0AAW2XHM7-F1
#
_entry.id   AF-A0AAW2XHM7-F1
#
_cell.length_a   1.000
_cell.length_b   1.000
_cell.length_c   1.000
_cell.angle_alpha   90.00
_cell.angle_beta   90.00
_cell.angle_gamma   90.00
#
_symmetry.space_group_name_H-M   'P 1'
#
loop_
_entity.id
_entity.type
_entity.pdbx_description
1 polymer ?
#
loop_
_entity_poly.entity_id
_entity_poly.type
_entity_poly.pdbx_seq_one_letter_code
_entity_poly.pdbx_strand_id
1 'polypeptide(L)'
;MRKFLVLVMHATIYVIKLKKLLENNIDINELDDDCNVDEMLDMLNDFSNAYLGEKLGREETTASPGAPFPLGRADTFFKLLKDSEEKLYEGCESYSKLIFLIKLLHIKTVSGWTNKSFDMLLELLKEAFQGVDVDLPKSYSESKKLMRDLGFKYEKIHSCPNDCVLFWKEYENFENCPKCDTCRWKYEGSKKIPRKVLRYFPLKPRLQRLFVNKDLAENMRWHKEKLVHEKDVMRHPTDSELWRDFDKKYPLFADDPHNVRIGLALDGFNPFGNMSTSYSIWPVILEPYNLPPWMCMKDPFLLLSMLIPGPEGPGDDIDVYLQPLIDELNELWETGIEAYDAYKKENFILRAALMWTISDLPAYSYLSGWITSGYYACPICMSETTCEHLPNSQKRCYMGHRRFLPSDHKWRDEMKAFDGKKDHRGAPVLQSGEEVMEQFSSIEQVQFGKESNSTKSNKKGKKRKRTRKTNKSKNKYNWKKRSIFFELPYWKSLMMRHNLDVMHIEKNVCDNILGTLMNISGKTKDNKRARKDLMEKGLKPNLHLQGESEDMPPASCTLSLDRKKLFCDFLSSVKFPDGFASNISRCVKEKELTISGLKSHDCHVLLQRLLSLATRDYLHKEVEARLIGPIQYRWMFPFERKLGVFKRYVRNKARPEACIAEQYIDNECLTFCSMYLHNVETRFSRMERNYDIGEQLGNLSVFACSGHPFGGPRYGELSDFDWKKVHLFVLKNCEEIETFRSEHIAELVAESGINVEKRHDLQFPRWFRKCVEQLHSEGLANDELISLANGPDTRVKHYTGCNVNGFRFHTKDRENNKKTQNSGVVVEGEHNKKIIDFYGVVKDIIEVDYLQGAKRVLIFKCDWWNLNDRSGIQMDRNSNITSVNVCKTWYDDQPFVLAYQMGGPGRRVVGQSAPTSLHGDSNVHSHDEIVNSTSTRIKRRGRTRNVALSRRKNANEKLAIQIPEEEKNGGVVGPIELYRLTRYKCEKDSENGCWVSEVAKENYTSSESLVDEEQILGINLVIFVVEELVQNPKHHSQSKAIEKS
;
A
#
# COMPACT_ATOMS: atom_id res chain seq x y z
N MET A 1 18.40 31.13 16.30
CA MET A 1 18.31 32.55 15.91
C MET A 1 18.29 32.78 14.41
N ARG A 2 19.32 32.41 13.61
CA ARG A 2 19.26 32.59 12.14
C ARG A 2 18.04 31.99 11.44
N LYS A 3 17.59 30.78 11.83
CA LYS A 3 16.36 30.17 11.30
C LYS A 3 15.05 30.87 11.74
N PHE A 4 15.07 31.51 12.91
CA PHE A 4 13.94 32.29 13.42
C PHE A 4 13.87 33.66 12.71
N LEU A 5 15.02 34.31 12.52
CA LEU A 5 15.14 35.51 11.69
C LEU A 5 14.76 35.26 10.23
N VAL A 6 15.09 34.11 9.65
CA VAL A 6 14.64 33.76 8.28
C VAL A 6 13.13 33.56 8.22
N LEU A 7 12.51 33.00 9.26
CA LEU A 7 11.05 32.81 9.33
C LEU A 7 10.31 34.13 9.50
N VAL A 8 10.83 35.01 10.37
CA VAL A 8 10.31 36.37 10.56
C VAL A 8 10.52 37.19 9.28
N MET A 9 11.71 37.14 8.66
CA MET A 9 11.96 37.81 7.37
C MET A 9 11.06 37.27 6.26
N HIS A 10 10.80 35.95 6.19
CA HIS A 10 9.85 35.40 5.22
C HIS A 10 8.43 35.89 5.47
N ALA A 11 7.98 35.97 6.72
CA ALA A 11 6.67 36.51 7.07
C ALA A 11 6.58 38.01 6.73
N THR A 12 7.61 38.80 7.03
CA THR A 12 7.66 40.22 6.70
C THR A 12 7.74 40.46 5.19
N ILE A 13 8.50 39.64 4.44
CA ILE A 13 8.56 39.69 2.97
C ILE A 13 7.23 39.27 2.35
N TYR A 14 6.52 38.32 2.95
CA TYR A 14 5.19 37.88 2.51
C TYR A 14 4.17 39.01 2.69
N VAL A 15 4.19 39.71 3.84
CA VAL A 15 3.34 40.88 4.10
C VAL A 15 3.69 42.07 3.18
N ILE A 16 4.98 42.30 2.90
CA ILE A 16 5.42 43.35 1.97
C ILE A 16 5.06 43.01 0.52
N LYS A 17 5.12 41.72 0.12
CA LYS A 17 4.66 41.26 -1.19
C LYS A 17 3.15 41.40 -1.35
N LEU A 18 2.37 41.06 -0.33
CA LEU A 18 0.91 41.29 -0.29
C LEU A 18 0.59 42.78 -0.45
N LYS A 19 1.31 43.65 0.25
CA LYS A 19 1.13 45.11 0.15
C LYS A 19 1.51 45.69 -1.22
N LYS A 20 2.57 45.17 -1.86
CA LYS A 20 2.97 45.56 -3.23
C LYS A 20 2.09 44.99 -4.34
N LEU A 21 1.47 43.83 -4.11
CA LEU A 21 0.49 43.23 -5.02
C LEU A 21 -0.87 43.95 -4.97
N LEU A 22 -1.21 44.57 -3.82
CA LEU A 22 -2.42 45.38 -3.65
C LEU A 22 -2.33 46.78 -4.29
N GLU A 23 -1.13 47.29 -4.57
CA GLU A 23 -0.93 48.68 -5.03
C GLU A 23 -0.72 48.81 -6.55
N ASN A 24 -0.57 47.72 -7.33
CA ASN A 24 -0.38 47.81 -8.78
C ASN A 24 -1.07 46.68 -9.58
N ASN A 25 -2.19 47.03 -10.21
CA ASN A 25 -2.79 46.40 -11.40
C ASN A 25 -3.30 44.95 -11.31
N ILE A 26 -4.45 44.72 -10.68
CA ILE A 26 -5.43 43.72 -11.15
C ILE A 26 -6.84 44.31 -11.01
N ASP A 27 -7.61 44.20 -12.09
CA ASP A 27 -9.03 44.56 -12.23
C ASP A 27 -9.87 43.70 -11.26
N ILE A 28 -10.56 44.34 -10.33
CA ILE A 28 -11.24 43.72 -9.18
C ILE A 28 -12.69 43.40 -9.58
N ASN A 29 -12.89 42.42 -10.46
CA ASN A 29 -14.23 41.91 -10.76
C ASN A 29 -14.36 40.38 -10.84
N GLU A 30 -13.34 39.59 -10.47
CA GLU A 30 -13.46 38.12 -10.40
C GLU A 30 -12.70 37.51 -9.20
N LEU A 31 -12.91 38.06 -8.01
CA LEU A 31 -12.73 37.29 -6.77
C LEU A 31 -14.08 37.28 -6.08
N ASP A 32 -14.77 36.13 -6.14
CA ASP A 32 -15.98 35.90 -5.36
C ASP A 32 -15.74 36.31 -3.90
N ASP A 33 -16.56 37.26 -3.47
CA ASP A 33 -16.46 38.02 -2.23
C ASP A 33 -17.14 37.27 -1.04
N ASP A 34 -17.18 35.94 -1.07
CA ASP A 34 -17.79 35.13 0.00
C ASP A 34 -16.78 34.87 1.14
N CYS A 35 -16.61 35.89 1.98
CA CYS A 35 -15.73 35.86 3.14
C CYS A 35 -16.28 34.97 4.28
N ASN A 36 -15.78 33.73 4.36
CA ASN A 36 -15.23 33.02 5.55
C ASN A 36 -16.01 32.88 6.88
N VAL A 37 -17.24 33.37 7.07
CA VAL A 37 -17.98 33.18 8.34
C VAL A 37 -18.72 31.83 8.39
N ASP A 38 -19.05 31.23 7.24
CA ASP A 38 -19.94 30.05 7.17
C ASP A 38 -19.26 28.68 7.45
N GLU A 39 -17.93 28.54 7.30
CA GLU A 39 -17.24 27.23 7.36
C GLU A 39 -17.47 26.45 8.68
N MET A 40 -17.37 27.13 9.84
CA MET A 40 -17.58 26.47 11.14
C MET A 40 -19.04 26.51 11.59
N LEU A 41 -19.84 27.44 11.06
CA LEU A 41 -21.29 27.43 11.25
C LEU A 41 -21.87 26.17 10.60
N ASP A 42 -21.43 25.78 9.40
CA ASP A 42 -21.82 24.54 8.74
C ASP A 42 -21.50 23.32 9.59
N MET A 43 -20.27 23.24 10.14
CA MET A 43 -19.92 22.16 11.06
C MET A 43 -20.84 22.13 12.28
N LEU A 44 -21.08 23.28 12.91
CA LEU A 44 -21.94 23.36 14.10
C LEU A 44 -23.40 23.09 13.76
N ASN A 45 -23.87 23.45 12.57
CA ASN A 45 -25.20 23.14 12.05
C ASN A 45 -25.33 21.64 11.78
N ASP A 46 -24.34 20.99 11.19
CA ASP A 46 -24.31 19.53 11.02
C ASP A 46 -24.26 18.82 12.38
N PHE A 47 -23.51 19.33 13.35
CA PHE A 47 -23.59 18.87 14.74
C PHE A 47 -24.98 19.13 15.35
N SER A 48 -25.60 20.29 15.11
CA SER A 48 -26.93 20.63 15.62
C SER A 48 -27.97 19.66 15.07
N ASN A 49 -27.96 19.42 13.77
CA ASN A 49 -28.85 18.47 13.11
C ASN A 49 -28.64 17.05 13.68
N ALA A 50 -27.39 16.65 13.86
CA ALA A 50 -27.06 15.31 14.34
C ALA A 50 -27.34 15.08 15.84
N TYR A 51 -27.31 16.12 16.67
CA TYR A 51 -27.36 15.97 18.14
C TYR A 51 -28.50 16.73 18.84
N LEU A 52 -29.17 17.68 18.17
CA LEU A 52 -30.30 18.46 18.69
C LEU A 52 -31.58 18.25 17.88
N GLY A 53 -31.47 18.02 16.57
CA GLY A 53 -32.61 17.78 15.66
C GLY A 53 -33.60 18.95 15.55
N GLU A 54 -34.61 18.82 14.69
CA GLU A 54 -35.74 19.79 14.51
C GLU A 54 -36.68 19.93 15.75
N LYS A 55 -36.28 19.47 16.94
CA LYS A 55 -37.14 19.40 18.13
C LYS A 55 -37.24 20.69 18.95
N LEU A 56 -36.75 21.82 18.44
CA LEU A 56 -37.00 23.15 19.02
C LEU A 56 -38.26 23.85 18.45
N GLY A 57 -38.99 23.22 17.52
CA GLY A 57 -40.12 23.83 16.82
C GLY A 57 -41.53 23.34 17.16
N ARG A 58 -41.73 22.32 18.01
CA ARG A 58 -43.08 21.83 18.35
C ARG A 58 -43.22 21.46 19.82
N GLU A 59 -44.32 21.94 20.40
CA GLU A 59 -44.74 21.80 21.79
C GLU A 59 -44.69 20.37 22.33
N GLU A 60 -44.46 20.33 23.65
CA GLU A 60 -44.57 19.22 24.60
C GLU A 60 -45.12 17.88 24.05
N THR A 61 -44.27 16.85 24.01
CA THR A 61 -44.73 15.48 24.27
C THR A 61 -43.62 14.63 24.90
N THR A 62 -44.08 13.77 25.81
CA THR A 62 -43.38 12.96 26.80
C THR A 62 -42.13 12.23 26.33
N ALA A 63 -41.01 12.49 26.99
CA ALA A 63 -39.75 11.75 26.84
C ALA A 63 -39.90 10.27 27.24
N SER A 64 -39.39 9.35 26.41
CA SER A 64 -39.08 7.99 26.85
C SER A 64 -37.66 7.96 27.46
N PRO A 65 -37.44 7.26 28.59
CA PRO A 65 -36.15 7.21 29.26
C PRO A 65 -35.27 6.15 28.58
N GLY A 66 -34.42 6.57 27.64
CA GLY A 66 -33.52 5.62 26.95
C GLY A 66 -32.38 6.22 26.14
N ALA A 67 -32.43 7.50 25.76
CA ALA A 67 -31.28 8.16 25.16
C ALA A 67 -30.33 8.63 26.27
N PRO A 68 -29.04 8.23 26.29
CA PRO A 68 -28.04 8.92 27.10
C PRO A 68 -27.75 10.27 26.43
N PHE A 69 -28.71 11.20 26.51
CA PHE A 69 -28.42 12.62 26.38
C PHE A 69 -27.59 13.00 27.61
N PRO A 70 -26.31 13.40 27.48
CA PRO A 70 -25.62 14.02 28.59
C PRO A 70 -26.27 15.40 28.78
N LEU A 71 -27.12 15.54 29.80
CA LEU A 71 -27.85 16.75 30.20
C LEU A 71 -26.98 18.02 30.44
N GLY A 72 -25.70 18.03 30.08
CA GLY A 72 -24.80 19.19 30.14
C GLY A 72 -24.33 19.74 28.78
N ARG A 73 -24.87 19.25 27.64
CA ARG A 73 -24.38 19.64 26.30
C ARG A 73 -25.10 20.81 25.63
N ALA A 74 -26.36 21.11 25.95
CA ALA A 74 -27.07 22.22 25.31
C ALA A 74 -26.34 23.56 25.55
N ASP A 75 -26.03 23.88 26.82
CA ASP A 75 -25.30 25.10 27.18
C ASP A 75 -23.89 25.17 26.55
N THR A 76 -23.22 24.02 26.42
CA THR A 76 -21.89 23.93 25.82
C THR A 76 -21.95 24.14 24.30
N PHE A 77 -22.97 23.58 23.64
CA PHE A 77 -23.21 23.77 22.22
C PHE A 77 -23.64 25.21 21.91
N PHE A 78 -24.59 25.78 22.67
CA PHE A 78 -25.00 27.18 22.51
C PHE A 78 -23.84 28.14 22.76
N LYS A 79 -22.93 27.80 23.66
CA LYS A 79 -21.68 28.56 23.83
C LYS A 79 -20.78 28.48 22.59
N LEU A 80 -20.59 27.28 22.02
CA LEU A 80 -19.79 27.11 20.80
C LEU A 80 -20.42 27.81 19.59
N LEU A 81 -21.76 27.75 19.47
CA LEU A 81 -22.53 28.47 18.46
C LEU A 81 -22.34 29.98 18.62
N LYS A 82 -22.47 30.49 19.85
CA LYS A 82 -22.18 31.89 20.15
C LYS A 82 -20.74 32.29 19.81
N ASP A 83 -19.74 31.48 20.21
CA ASP A 83 -18.31 31.72 19.91
C ASP A 83 -18.01 31.65 18.39
N SER A 84 -18.88 30.98 17.61
CA SER A 84 -18.79 30.89 16.14
C SER A 84 -19.39 32.08 15.41
N GLU A 85 -20.41 32.72 16.00
CA GLU A 85 -21.05 33.94 15.50
C GLU A 85 -20.31 35.20 15.99
N GLU A 86 -19.61 35.12 17.13
CA GLU A 86 -18.84 36.22 17.69
C GLU A 86 -17.58 36.51 16.85
N LYS A 87 -17.53 37.70 16.26
CA LYS A 87 -16.37 38.22 15.53
C LYS A 87 -15.13 38.20 16.43
N LEU A 88 -13.95 37.94 15.84
CA LEU A 88 -12.68 37.92 16.60
C LEU A 88 -12.41 39.24 17.34
N TYR A 89 -12.81 40.35 16.73
CA TYR A 89 -12.88 41.68 17.32
C TYR A 89 -13.90 42.54 16.56
N GLU A 90 -14.26 43.69 17.14
CA GLU A 90 -15.15 44.67 16.52
C GLU A 90 -14.58 45.18 15.18
N GLY A 91 -15.29 44.94 14.08
CA GLY A 91 -14.84 45.25 12.71
C GLY A 91 -14.12 44.11 11.98
N CYS A 92 -13.89 42.95 12.61
CA CYS A 92 -13.34 41.78 11.93
C CYS A 92 -14.44 41.03 11.15
N GLU A 93 -14.44 41.14 9.83
CA GLU A 93 -15.40 40.45 8.96
C GLU A 93 -14.89 39.07 8.51
N SER A 94 -13.58 38.86 8.52
CA SER A 94 -12.97 37.65 7.96
C SER A 94 -12.91 36.45 8.91
N TYR A 95 -13.03 36.65 10.24
CA TYR A 95 -12.88 35.56 11.21
C TYR A 95 -13.76 35.74 12.44
N SER A 96 -14.49 34.68 12.80
CA SER A 96 -15.00 34.51 14.16
C SER A 96 -13.92 34.01 15.11
N LYS A 97 -14.18 34.17 16.41
CA LYS A 97 -13.30 33.69 17.48
C LYS A 97 -13.01 32.19 17.34
N LEU A 98 -14.06 31.37 17.18
CA LEU A 98 -13.92 29.92 17.04
C LEU A 98 -13.09 29.51 15.82
N ILE A 99 -13.38 30.11 14.64
CA ILE A 99 -12.68 29.80 13.38
C ILE A 99 -11.18 30.11 13.53
N PHE A 100 -10.85 31.29 14.04
CA PHE A 100 -9.46 31.72 14.21
C PHE A 100 -8.68 30.76 15.11
N LEU A 101 -9.28 30.35 16.22
CA LEU A 101 -8.72 29.41 17.19
C LEU A 101 -8.49 28.01 16.61
N ILE A 102 -9.46 27.47 15.87
CA ILE A 102 -9.34 26.16 15.21
C ILE A 102 -8.24 26.21 14.13
N LYS A 103 -8.20 27.26 13.29
CA LYS A 103 -7.15 27.45 12.28
C LYS A 103 -5.76 27.52 12.94
N LEU A 104 -5.61 28.23 14.07
CA LEU A 104 -4.35 28.31 14.81
C LEU A 104 -3.92 26.96 15.42
N LEU A 105 -4.86 26.20 16.00
CA LEU A 105 -4.61 24.86 16.53
C LEU A 105 -4.28 23.84 15.43
N HIS A 106 -4.92 23.96 14.27
CA HIS A 106 -4.62 23.17 13.07
C HIS A 106 -3.16 23.41 12.62
N ILE A 107 -2.75 24.68 12.50
CA ILE A 107 -1.36 25.04 12.14
C ILE A 107 -0.37 24.45 13.14
N LYS A 108 -0.63 24.58 14.44
CA LYS A 108 0.21 23.98 15.50
C LYS A 108 0.39 22.47 15.28
N THR A 109 -0.70 21.76 15.00
CA THR A 109 -0.71 20.29 14.92
C THR A 109 -0.05 19.80 13.63
N VAL A 110 -0.39 20.42 12.50
CA VAL A 110 0.22 20.08 11.19
C VAL A 110 1.71 20.43 11.16
N SER A 111 2.10 21.55 11.77
CA SER A 111 3.50 22.00 11.81
C SER A 111 4.32 21.42 12.98
N GLY A 112 3.68 20.68 13.88
CA GLY A 112 4.33 20.05 15.04
C GLY A 112 4.93 21.02 16.06
N TRP A 113 4.32 22.18 16.28
CA TRP A 113 4.82 23.19 17.21
C TRP A 113 4.78 22.71 18.67
N THR A 114 5.77 23.11 19.46
CA THR A 114 5.79 22.82 20.91
C THR A 114 4.72 23.63 21.64
N ASN A 115 4.27 23.17 22.81
CA ASN A 115 3.28 23.92 23.61
C ASN A 115 3.84 25.29 24.02
N LYS A 116 5.10 25.33 24.49
CA LYS A 116 5.80 26.58 24.80
C LYS A 116 5.81 27.56 23.63
N SER A 117 6.13 27.09 22.41
CA SER A 117 6.15 27.95 21.23
C SER A 117 4.77 28.48 20.85
N PHE A 118 3.71 27.73 21.14
CA PHE A 118 2.34 28.14 20.89
C PHE A 118 1.84 29.13 21.95
N ASP A 119 2.16 28.89 23.22
CA ASP A 119 1.84 29.80 24.32
C ASP A 119 2.51 31.17 24.08
N MET A 120 3.79 31.19 23.69
CA MET A 120 4.49 32.42 23.31
C MET A 120 3.85 33.14 22.11
N LEU A 121 3.27 32.40 21.16
CA LEU A 121 2.56 33.01 20.02
C LEU A 121 1.24 33.62 20.48
N LEU A 122 0.48 32.94 21.34
CA LEU A 122 -0.77 33.48 21.89
C LEU A 122 -0.51 34.75 22.72
N GLU A 123 0.58 34.78 23.50
CA GLU A 123 1.03 35.97 24.22
C GLU A 123 1.36 37.11 23.24
N LEU A 124 2.14 36.84 22.19
CA LEU A 124 2.48 37.84 21.17
C LEU A 124 1.25 38.36 20.43
N LEU A 125 0.29 37.49 20.08
CA LEU A 125 -0.95 37.90 19.43
C LEU A 125 -1.76 38.83 20.35
N LYS A 126 -1.88 38.50 21.64
CA LYS A 126 -2.53 39.37 22.62
C LYS A 126 -1.86 40.72 22.76
N GLU A 127 -0.52 40.75 22.75
CA GLU A 127 0.24 42.00 22.76
C GLU A 127 0.03 42.81 21.48
N ALA A 128 0.01 42.16 20.33
CA ALA A 128 -0.22 42.81 19.04
C ALA A 128 -1.63 43.41 18.90
N PHE A 129 -2.62 42.83 19.58
CA PHE A 129 -3.99 43.34 19.63
C PHE A 129 -4.24 44.32 20.80
N GLN A 130 -3.21 44.79 21.51
CA GLN A 130 -3.38 45.80 22.57
C GLN A 130 -4.00 47.09 22.00
N GLY A 131 -5.29 47.29 22.26
CA GLY A 131 -6.11 48.38 21.70
C GLY A 131 -7.46 47.91 21.16
N VAL A 132 -7.65 46.60 21.02
CA VAL A 132 -8.88 45.96 20.57
C VAL A 132 -9.24 44.84 21.56
N ASP A 133 -10.50 44.75 21.99
CA ASP A 133 -10.92 43.71 22.94
C ASP A 133 -10.98 42.34 22.23
N VAL A 134 -9.93 41.53 22.40
CA VAL A 134 -9.77 40.22 21.76
C VAL A 134 -9.67 39.14 22.85
N ASP A 135 -10.74 38.37 23.06
CA ASP A 135 -10.80 37.28 24.05
C ASP A 135 -10.16 35.97 23.54
N LEU A 136 -8.85 35.99 23.29
CA LEU A 136 -8.09 34.78 22.95
C LEU A 136 -7.65 34.01 24.22
N PRO A 137 -7.48 32.68 24.17
CA PRO A 137 -6.88 31.91 25.26
C PRO A 137 -5.44 32.35 25.58
N LYS A 138 -5.04 32.27 26.86
CA LYS A 138 -3.67 32.57 27.33
C LYS A 138 -2.70 31.43 27.08
N SER A 139 -3.19 30.23 26.80
CA SER A 139 -2.35 29.05 26.61
C SER A 139 -3.00 27.99 25.74
N TYR A 140 -2.19 27.02 25.31
CA TYR A 140 -2.64 25.79 24.70
C TYR A 140 -3.61 25.02 25.60
N SER A 141 -3.39 25.02 26.92
CA SER A 141 -4.27 24.31 27.87
C SER A 141 -5.69 24.88 27.88
N GLU A 142 -5.82 26.21 27.79
CA GLU A 142 -7.11 26.88 27.67
C GLU A 142 -7.73 26.64 26.30
N SER A 143 -6.94 26.69 25.22
CA SER A 143 -7.39 26.36 23.86
C SER A 143 -7.96 24.94 23.77
N LYS A 144 -7.38 23.98 24.50
CA LYS A 144 -7.88 22.60 24.59
C LYS A 144 -9.20 22.45 25.34
N LYS A 145 -9.67 23.46 26.07
CA LYS A 145 -11.00 23.40 26.68
C LYS A 145 -12.08 23.37 25.60
N LEU A 146 -11.91 24.20 24.57
CA LEU A 146 -12.78 24.26 23.39
C LEU A 146 -12.91 22.89 22.68
N MET A 147 -11.80 22.18 22.51
CA MET A 147 -11.80 20.86 21.87
C MET A 147 -12.52 19.78 22.70
N ARG A 148 -12.47 19.91 24.03
CA ARG A 148 -13.22 19.04 24.95
C ARG A 148 -14.72 19.33 24.90
N ASP A 149 -15.06 20.61 24.74
CA ASP A 149 -16.44 21.09 24.62
C ASP A 149 -17.10 20.56 23.32
N LEU A 150 -16.32 20.39 22.23
CA LEU A 150 -16.74 19.70 20.98
C LEU A 150 -16.98 18.17 21.15
N GLY A 151 -16.79 17.62 22.35
CA GLY A 151 -17.09 16.22 22.64
C GLY A 151 -15.99 15.21 22.30
N PHE A 152 -14.80 15.67 21.88
CA PHE A 152 -13.63 14.82 21.71
C PHE A 152 -12.99 14.55 23.07
N LYS A 153 -13.29 13.37 23.65
CA LYS A 153 -12.75 12.95 24.94
C LYS A 153 -12.34 11.48 24.95
N TYR A 154 -11.59 11.13 25.98
CA TYR A 154 -11.31 9.76 26.39
C TYR A 154 -11.58 9.63 27.89
N GLU A 155 -11.89 8.42 28.32
CA GLU A 155 -12.19 8.07 29.69
C GLU A 155 -10.96 7.47 30.38
N LYS A 156 -10.81 7.79 31.67
CA LYS A 156 -9.72 7.27 32.50
C LYS A 156 -10.28 6.20 33.41
N ILE A 157 -10.20 4.96 32.98
CA ILE A 157 -10.67 3.82 33.76
C ILE A 157 -9.51 3.31 34.61
N HIS A 158 -9.67 3.25 35.93
CA HIS A 158 -8.61 2.74 36.80
C HIS A 158 -8.56 1.22 36.71
N SER A 159 -7.37 0.64 36.72
CA SER A 159 -7.21 -0.82 36.72
C SER A 159 -6.45 -1.29 37.95
N CYS A 160 -6.69 -2.54 38.35
CA CYS A 160 -5.90 -3.19 39.38
C CYS A 160 -4.42 -3.20 38.95
N PRO A 161 -3.46 -2.88 39.85
CA PRO A 161 -2.02 -3.01 39.52
C PRO A 161 -1.60 -4.41 39.09
N ASN A 162 -2.35 -5.42 39.53
CA ASN A 162 -2.16 -6.83 39.17
C ASN A 162 -3.09 -7.27 38.03
N ASP A 163 -3.75 -6.36 37.30
CA ASP A 163 -4.55 -6.70 36.10
C ASP A 163 -5.79 -7.58 36.36
N CYS A 164 -6.24 -7.71 37.61
CA CYS A 164 -7.36 -8.57 38.00
C CYS A 164 -8.75 -8.09 37.53
N VAL A 165 -8.98 -6.78 37.58
CA VAL A 165 -10.24 -6.10 37.27
C VAL A 165 -9.98 -4.66 36.79
N LEU A 166 -10.94 -4.10 36.07
CA LEU A 166 -11.13 -2.66 35.95
C LEU A 166 -12.01 -2.18 37.11
N PHE A 167 -11.66 -1.04 37.72
CA PHE A 167 -12.55 -0.33 38.65
C PHE A 167 -13.59 0.44 37.84
N TRP A 168 -14.52 -0.31 37.25
CA TRP A 168 -15.53 0.12 36.28
C TRP A 168 -16.84 -0.63 36.56
N LYS A 169 -17.99 -0.01 36.25
CA LYS A 169 -19.33 -0.52 36.58
C LYS A 169 -19.43 -0.94 38.05
N GLU A 170 -19.68 -2.22 38.35
CA GLU A 170 -19.86 -2.70 39.71
C GLU A 170 -18.66 -2.43 40.65
N TYR A 171 -17.45 -2.23 40.11
CA TYR A 171 -16.23 -1.96 40.89
C TYR A 171 -15.81 -0.49 40.90
N GLU A 172 -16.59 0.43 40.34
CA GLU A 172 -16.20 1.84 40.19
C GLU A 172 -15.86 2.51 41.52
N ASN A 173 -16.63 2.22 42.57
CA ASN A 173 -16.49 2.82 43.90
C ASN A 173 -15.53 2.06 44.83
N PHE A 174 -14.91 0.98 44.36
CA PHE A 174 -14.03 0.17 45.20
C PHE A 174 -12.67 0.87 45.38
N GLU A 175 -12.18 0.88 46.61
CA GLU A 175 -10.82 1.37 46.94
C GLU A 175 -9.74 0.28 46.76
N ASN A 176 -10.12 -0.98 46.97
CA ASN A 176 -9.26 -2.15 46.86
C ASN A 176 -9.82 -3.14 45.84
N CYS A 177 -8.94 -3.89 45.18
CA CYS A 177 -9.35 -4.90 44.22
C CYS A 177 -10.12 -6.04 44.92
N PRO A 178 -11.34 -6.40 44.46
CA PRO A 178 -12.14 -7.46 45.08
C PRO A 178 -11.50 -8.86 44.97
N LYS A 179 -10.58 -9.07 44.01
CA LYS A 179 -9.92 -10.36 43.78
C LYS A 179 -8.61 -10.53 44.56
N CYS A 180 -7.80 -9.48 44.66
CA CYS A 180 -6.45 -9.56 45.23
C CYS A 180 -6.16 -8.55 46.34
N ASP A 181 -7.19 -7.82 46.79
CA ASP A 181 -7.17 -6.78 47.82
C ASP A 181 -6.11 -5.67 47.62
N THR A 182 -5.56 -5.58 46.41
CA THR A 182 -4.54 -4.58 46.12
C THR A 182 -5.18 -3.20 46.00
N CYS A 183 -4.69 -2.25 46.78
CA CYS A 183 -5.16 -0.87 46.77
C CYS A 183 -5.03 -0.22 45.38
N ARG A 184 -6.10 0.45 44.94
CA ARG A 184 -6.20 1.24 43.70
C ARG A 184 -5.26 2.45 43.68
N TRP A 185 -4.97 3.00 44.86
CA TRP A 185 -4.36 4.32 45.03
C TRP A 185 -2.88 4.25 45.46
N LYS A 186 -2.10 5.20 44.96
CA LYS A 186 -0.80 5.63 45.49
C LYS A 186 -1.01 7.01 46.10
N TYR A 187 -0.38 7.26 47.24
CA TYR A 187 -0.47 8.53 47.95
C TYR A 187 0.80 9.36 47.70
N GLU A 188 0.64 10.61 47.27
CA GLU A 188 1.68 11.63 47.26
C GLU A 188 1.20 12.79 48.14
N GLY A 189 1.63 12.80 49.41
CA GLY A 189 1.01 13.60 50.46
C GLY A 189 -0.44 13.17 50.69
N SER A 190 -1.37 14.13 50.69
CA SER A 190 -2.82 13.90 50.79
C SER A 190 -3.50 13.54 49.46
N LYS A 191 -2.78 13.60 48.33
CA LYS A 191 -3.37 13.39 47.00
C LYS A 191 -3.46 11.91 46.65
N LYS A 192 -4.67 11.41 46.42
CA LYS A 192 -4.94 10.08 45.85
C LYS A 192 -4.59 10.06 44.35
N ILE A 193 -3.67 9.21 43.94
CA ILE A 193 -3.27 9.02 42.53
C ILE A 193 -3.53 7.56 42.14
N PRO A 194 -4.27 7.27 41.05
CA PRO A 194 -4.48 5.89 40.63
C PRO A 194 -3.17 5.25 40.20
N ARG A 195 -2.95 4.00 40.63
CA ARG A 195 -1.70 3.27 40.33
C ARG A 195 -1.59 2.83 38.87
N LYS A 196 -2.72 2.49 38.24
CA LYS A 196 -2.79 2.05 36.84
C LYS A 196 -4.08 2.58 36.22
N VAL A 197 -3.97 3.11 35.00
CA VAL A 197 -5.08 3.80 34.30
C VAL A 197 -5.12 3.35 32.84
N LEU A 198 -6.20 2.68 32.47
CA LEU A 198 -6.61 2.47 31.09
C LEU A 198 -7.13 3.79 30.51
N ARG A 199 -6.69 4.14 29.30
CA ARG A 199 -7.27 5.26 28.55
C ARG A 199 -8.19 4.70 27.51
N TYR A 200 -9.49 4.81 27.74
CA TYR A 200 -10.52 4.26 26.87
C TYR A 200 -11.12 5.37 26.01
N PHE A 201 -11.29 5.11 24.72
CA PHE A 201 -11.83 6.03 23.73
C PHE A 201 -13.17 5.45 23.27
N PRO A 202 -14.32 5.97 23.76
CA PRO A 202 -15.63 5.42 23.45
C PRO A 202 -15.88 5.30 21.94
N LEU A 203 -16.42 4.16 21.51
CA LEU A 203 -16.55 3.79 20.10
C LEU A 203 -17.78 4.45 19.47
N LYS A 204 -18.94 4.38 20.12
CA LYS A 204 -20.21 4.95 19.62
C LYS A 204 -20.10 6.38 19.10
N PRO A 205 -19.59 7.37 19.87
CA PRO A 205 -19.50 8.75 19.38
C PRO A 205 -18.51 8.91 18.22
N ARG A 206 -17.54 8.00 18.06
CA ARG A 206 -16.61 8.01 16.93
C ARG A 206 -17.27 7.52 15.67
N LEU A 207 -18.07 6.46 15.75
CA LEU A 207 -18.83 5.96 14.61
C LEU A 207 -19.91 6.94 14.17
N GLN A 208 -20.66 7.55 15.11
CA GLN A 208 -21.63 8.60 14.78
C GLN A 208 -20.98 9.76 14.01
N ARG A 209 -19.80 10.21 14.42
CA ARG A 209 -19.06 11.28 13.72
C ARG A 209 -18.69 10.95 12.27
N LEU A 210 -18.62 9.67 11.90
CA LEU A 210 -18.37 9.30 10.50
C LEU A 210 -19.56 9.62 9.58
N PHE A 211 -20.76 9.83 10.15
CA PHE A 211 -21.98 10.17 9.39
C PHE A 211 -22.39 11.65 9.49
N VAL A 212 -21.72 12.44 10.36
CA VAL A 212 -22.02 13.87 10.56
C VAL A 212 -21.57 14.73 9.39
N ASN A 213 -20.47 14.38 8.71
CA ASN A 213 -20.02 15.10 7.52
C ASN A 213 -20.60 14.44 6.26
N LYS A 214 -21.19 15.23 5.37
CA LYS A 214 -21.84 14.77 4.14
C LYS A 214 -20.96 13.86 3.27
N ASP A 215 -19.73 14.27 2.97
CA ASP A 215 -18.84 13.50 2.10
C ASP A 215 -18.42 12.19 2.77
N LEU A 216 -18.17 12.23 4.08
CA LEU A 216 -17.78 11.04 4.82
C LEU A 216 -18.94 10.04 4.98
N ALA A 217 -20.17 10.53 5.21
CA ALA A 217 -21.37 9.72 5.29
C ALA A 217 -21.62 8.97 3.97
N GLU A 218 -21.45 9.65 2.83
CA GLU A 218 -21.53 9.00 1.52
C GLU A 218 -20.47 7.88 1.36
N ASN A 219 -19.24 8.14 1.79
CA ASN A 219 -18.17 7.15 1.74
C ASN A 219 -18.38 5.97 2.69
N MET A 220 -19.06 6.14 3.83
CA MET A 220 -19.40 5.04 4.73
C MET A 220 -20.41 4.05 4.11
N ARG A 221 -21.21 4.49 3.13
CA ARG A 221 -22.14 3.62 2.40
C ARG A 221 -21.57 3.06 1.09
N TRP A 222 -20.36 3.49 0.72
CA TRP A 222 -19.67 3.10 -0.52
C TRP A 222 -19.68 1.58 -0.75
N HIS A 223 -19.40 0.80 0.30
CA HIS A 223 -19.27 -0.65 0.22
C HIS A 223 -20.50 -1.37 -0.34
N LYS A 224 -21.68 -0.75 -0.25
CA LYS A 224 -22.95 -1.30 -0.74
C LYS A 224 -23.50 -0.50 -1.93
N GLU A 225 -23.38 0.82 -1.90
CA GLU A 225 -24.01 1.70 -2.92
C GLU A 225 -23.14 1.91 -4.18
N LYS A 226 -21.81 1.83 -4.06
CA LYS A 226 -20.86 2.21 -5.12
C LYS A 226 -19.83 1.13 -5.47
N LEU A 227 -19.88 -0.03 -4.80
CA LEU A 227 -18.97 -1.13 -5.05
C LEU A 227 -19.25 -1.78 -6.41
N VAL A 228 -18.22 -1.85 -7.26
CA VAL A 228 -18.28 -2.59 -8.53
C VAL A 228 -17.54 -3.91 -8.33
N HIS A 229 -18.23 -5.04 -8.41
CA HIS A 229 -17.59 -6.35 -8.28
C HIS A 229 -16.83 -6.73 -9.56
N GLU A 230 -15.53 -6.97 -9.42
CA GLU A 230 -14.73 -7.61 -10.46
C GLU A 230 -14.52 -9.08 -10.07
N LYS A 231 -14.76 -9.99 -11.01
CA LYS A 231 -14.60 -11.41 -10.78
C LYS A 231 -13.11 -11.72 -10.55
N ASP A 232 -12.82 -12.53 -9.52
CA ASP A 232 -11.48 -13.04 -9.19
C ASP A 232 -10.45 -11.96 -8.76
N VAL A 233 -10.88 -10.78 -8.32
CA VAL A 233 -10.00 -9.70 -7.82
C VAL A 233 -10.40 -9.28 -6.40
N MET A 234 -9.47 -9.40 -5.44
CA MET A 234 -9.63 -8.88 -4.08
C MET A 234 -8.96 -7.51 -3.95
N ARG A 235 -9.74 -6.43 -3.79
CA ARG A 235 -9.23 -5.06 -3.59
C ARG A 235 -9.52 -4.54 -2.19
N HIS A 236 -10.54 -5.11 -1.56
CA HIS A 236 -11.09 -4.63 -0.31
C HIS A 236 -11.71 -5.81 0.47
N PRO A 237 -11.79 -5.77 1.82
CA PRO A 237 -12.45 -6.83 2.60
C PRO A 237 -13.88 -7.18 2.14
N THR A 238 -14.60 -6.26 1.50
CA THR A 238 -15.92 -6.50 0.90
C THR A 238 -15.92 -7.53 -0.22
N ASP A 239 -14.78 -7.71 -0.90
CA ASP A 239 -14.61 -8.72 -1.96
C ASP A 239 -14.36 -10.12 -1.37
N SER A 240 -14.08 -10.20 -0.06
CA SER A 240 -13.74 -11.46 0.62
C SER A 240 -14.96 -12.36 0.84
N GLU A 241 -14.72 -13.67 0.89
CA GLU A 241 -15.75 -14.62 1.26
C GLU A 241 -16.24 -14.44 2.70
N LEU A 242 -15.36 -14.03 3.62
CA LEU A 242 -15.70 -13.74 5.01
C LEU A 242 -16.79 -12.67 5.14
N TRP A 243 -16.71 -11.63 4.31
CA TRP A 243 -17.73 -10.59 4.26
C TRP A 243 -19.06 -11.12 3.72
N ARG A 244 -19.00 -11.86 2.60
CA ARG A 244 -20.20 -12.43 1.96
C ARG A 244 -20.91 -13.44 2.85
N ASP A 245 -20.18 -14.29 3.56
CA ASP A 245 -20.74 -15.24 4.52
C ASP A 245 -21.40 -14.54 5.71
N PHE A 246 -20.75 -13.50 6.25
CA PHE A 246 -21.33 -12.69 7.31
C PHE A 246 -22.65 -12.04 6.87
N ASP A 247 -22.69 -11.45 5.68
CA ASP A 247 -23.88 -10.81 5.15
C ASP A 247 -25.02 -11.81 4.88
N LYS A 248 -24.68 -13.03 4.42
CA LYS A 248 -25.66 -14.12 4.27
C LYS A 248 -26.24 -14.59 5.60
N LYS A 249 -25.43 -14.65 6.65
CA LYS A 249 -25.86 -15.07 8.00
C LYS A 249 -26.67 -14.00 8.71
N TYR A 250 -26.40 -12.73 8.45
CA TYR A 250 -27.02 -11.59 9.11
C TYR A 250 -27.65 -10.61 8.11
N PRO A 251 -28.69 -11.04 7.35
CA PRO A 251 -29.27 -10.23 6.29
C PRO A 251 -29.87 -8.91 6.80
N LEU A 252 -30.49 -8.90 7.99
CA LEU A 252 -31.04 -7.68 8.59
C LEU A 252 -29.95 -6.65 8.93
N PHE A 253 -28.76 -7.10 9.32
CA PHE A 253 -27.62 -6.22 9.54
C PHE A 253 -27.04 -5.74 8.20
N ALA A 254 -26.90 -6.65 7.24
CA ALA A 254 -26.33 -6.34 5.93
C ALA A 254 -27.24 -5.49 5.03
N ASP A 255 -28.55 -5.48 5.30
CA ASP A 255 -29.52 -4.72 4.51
C ASP A 255 -29.34 -3.21 4.65
N ASP A 256 -28.97 -2.74 5.84
CA ASP A 256 -28.71 -1.31 6.06
C ASP A 256 -27.25 -0.95 5.70
N PRO A 257 -27.00 -0.11 4.68
CA PRO A 257 -25.65 0.33 4.30
C PRO A 257 -24.96 1.18 5.39
N HIS A 258 -25.68 1.68 6.39
CA HIS A 258 -25.08 2.43 7.49
C HIS A 258 -24.42 1.53 8.54
N ASN A 259 -24.76 0.24 8.59
CA ASN A 259 -24.21 -0.68 9.58
C ASN A 259 -22.71 -0.94 9.37
N VAL A 260 -21.92 -0.79 10.44
CA VAL A 260 -20.46 -0.70 10.35
C VAL A 260 -19.79 -2.03 10.65
N ARG A 261 -18.93 -2.49 9.74
CA ARG A 261 -18.07 -3.67 9.93
C ARG A 261 -16.66 -3.21 10.31
N ILE A 262 -16.15 -3.75 11.41
CA ILE A 262 -14.93 -3.25 12.07
C ILE A 262 -13.86 -4.35 12.13
N GLY A 263 -12.61 -4.00 11.79
CA GLY A 263 -11.43 -4.81 12.12
C GLY A 263 -10.74 -4.30 13.38
N LEU A 264 -10.12 -5.20 14.15
CA LEU A 264 -9.37 -4.84 15.36
C LEU A 264 -7.90 -5.25 15.24
N ALA A 265 -6.99 -4.28 15.31
CA ALA A 265 -5.55 -4.52 15.30
C ALA A 265 -4.91 -4.13 16.64
N LEU A 266 -3.97 -4.93 17.12
CA LEU A 266 -3.22 -4.62 18.33
C LEU A 266 -1.83 -5.25 18.34
N ASP A 267 -0.87 -4.53 18.92
CA ASP A 267 0.51 -4.96 19.12
C ASP A 267 1.13 -4.13 20.25
N GLY A 268 2.07 -4.73 20.97
CA GLY A 268 2.81 -4.06 22.02
C GLY A 268 3.98 -3.28 21.45
N PHE A 269 4.01 -1.96 21.69
CA PHE A 269 5.14 -1.14 21.26
C PHE A 269 5.87 -0.46 22.41
N ASN A 270 7.16 -0.25 22.21
CA ASN A 270 7.98 0.50 23.14
C ASN A 270 7.95 2.02 22.83
N PRO A 271 7.44 2.87 23.73
CA PRO A 271 7.35 4.31 23.51
C PRO A 271 8.70 5.03 23.56
N PHE A 272 9.76 4.40 24.08
CA PHE A 272 11.08 5.00 24.29
C PHE A 272 12.10 4.61 23.21
N GLY A 273 11.70 3.89 22.17
CA GLY A 273 12.61 3.39 21.14
C GLY A 273 13.67 2.44 21.72
N ASN A 274 14.93 2.59 21.32
CA ASN A 274 16.02 1.70 21.75
C ASN A 274 16.54 2.00 23.18
N MET A 275 16.01 3.01 23.88
CA MET A 275 16.54 3.48 25.16
C MET A 275 16.12 2.62 26.37
N SER A 276 15.08 1.81 26.24
CA SER A 276 14.64 0.84 27.24
C SER A 276 14.08 -0.36 26.48
N THR A 277 14.39 -1.60 26.84
CA THR A 277 13.88 -2.80 26.14
C THR A 277 12.69 -3.45 26.85
N SER A 278 12.32 -2.98 28.04
CA SER A 278 11.35 -3.65 28.92
C SER A 278 9.97 -3.00 29.02
N TYR A 279 9.76 -1.83 28.39
CA TYR A 279 8.47 -1.12 28.45
C TYR A 279 7.62 -1.39 27.20
N SER A 280 6.37 -1.79 27.38
CA SER A 280 5.44 -2.11 26.30
C SER A 280 4.06 -1.53 26.60
N ILE A 281 3.59 -0.63 25.73
CA ILE A 281 2.21 -0.10 25.72
C ILE A 281 1.45 -0.83 24.61
N TRP A 282 0.20 -1.16 24.86
CA TRP A 282 -0.64 -1.91 23.93
C TRP A 282 -1.85 -1.05 23.50
N PRO A 283 -1.73 -0.32 22.37
CA PRO A 283 -2.88 0.31 21.73
C PRO A 283 -3.78 -0.73 21.07
N VAL A 284 -5.09 -0.57 21.22
CA VAL A 284 -6.09 -1.29 20.42
C VAL A 284 -6.64 -0.32 19.39
N ILE A 285 -6.52 -0.68 18.12
CA ILE A 285 -6.90 0.14 16.98
C ILE A 285 -8.05 -0.54 16.24
N LEU A 286 -9.07 0.23 15.88
CA LEU A 286 -10.25 -0.21 15.17
C LEU A 286 -10.28 0.42 13.78
N GLU A 287 -10.72 -0.35 12.79
CA GLU A 287 -10.74 0.03 11.38
C GLU A 287 -12.17 -0.15 10.83
N PRO A 288 -12.88 0.91 10.44
CA PRO A 288 -14.18 0.80 9.79
C PRO A 288 -14.00 0.42 8.32
N TYR A 289 -14.28 -0.83 7.97
CA TYR A 289 -14.14 -1.34 6.60
C TYR A 289 -15.27 -0.87 5.67
N ASN A 290 -16.22 -0.08 6.15
CA ASN A 290 -17.27 0.50 5.31
C ASN A 290 -16.72 1.51 4.28
N LEU A 291 -15.59 2.14 4.60
CA LEU A 291 -14.94 3.16 3.78
C LEU A 291 -14.27 2.56 2.53
N PRO A 292 -14.12 3.34 1.45
CA PRO A 292 -13.47 2.86 0.23
C PRO A 292 -11.97 2.56 0.42
N PRO A 293 -11.33 1.79 -0.50
CA PRO A 293 -9.95 1.32 -0.36
C PRO A 293 -8.92 2.45 -0.26
N TRP A 294 -9.20 3.61 -0.85
CA TRP A 294 -8.34 4.79 -0.78
C TRP A 294 -8.50 5.58 0.54
N MET A 295 -9.44 5.19 1.42
CA MET A 295 -9.73 5.85 2.69
C MET A 295 -9.61 4.93 3.91
N CYS A 296 -10.15 3.71 3.89
CA CYS A 296 -10.34 2.86 5.09
C CYS A 296 -9.08 2.66 5.93
N MET A 297 -7.91 2.72 5.29
CA MET A 297 -6.59 2.52 5.89
C MET A 297 -5.79 3.82 6.12
N LYS A 298 -6.37 5.01 5.89
CA LYS A 298 -5.71 6.31 6.14
C LYS A 298 -5.72 6.64 7.64
N ASP A 299 -4.69 7.35 8.11
CA ASP A 299 -4.48 7.72 9.54
C ASP A 299 -5.71 8.26 10.28
N PRO A 300 -6.58 9.11 9.68
CA PRO A 300 -7.82 9.59 10.30
C PRO A 300 -8.81 8.50 10.70
N PHE A 301 -8.84 7.39 9.95
CA PHE A 301 -9.84 6.33 10.09
C PHE A 301 -9.33 5.11 10.88
N LEU A 302 -8.06 5.14 11.28
CA LEU A 302 -7.49 4.20 12.26
C LEU A 302 -7.84 4.70 13.68
N LEU A 303 -8.98 4.24 14.18
CA LEU A 303 -9.57 4.68 15.45
C LEU A 303 -8.85 4.04 16.63
N LEU A 304 -8.18 4.83 17.47
CA LEU A 304 -7.61 4.31 18.71
C LEU A 304 -8.76 4.10 19.70
N SER A 305 -9.04 2.85 20.06
CA SER A 305 -10.10 2.48 21.02
C SER A 305 -9.59 2.49 22.46
N MET A 306 -8.35 2.09 22.71
CA MET A 306 -7.77 2.16 24.05
C MET A 306 -6.24 2.13 24.06
N LEU A 307 -5.66 2.62 25.14
CA LEU A 307 -4.25 2.44 25.49
C LEU A 307 -4.14 1.64 26.78
N ILE A 308 -3.77 0.37 26.66
CA ILE A 308 -3.47 -0.50 27.80
C ILE A 308 -2.09 -0.13 28.35
N PRO A 309 -2.00 0.26 29.63
CA PRO A 309 -0.78 0.84 30.19
C PRO A 309 0.32 -0.19 30.43
N GLY A 310 1.58 0.24 30.23
CA GLY A 310 2.77 -0.57 30.49
C GLY A 310 3.10 -0.67 32.00
N PRO A 311 4.31 -1.13 32.38
CA PRO A 311 5.47 -1.45 31.52
C PRO A 311 5.43 -2.84 30.87
N GLU A 312 4.67 -3.78 31.43
CA GLU A 312 4.58 -5.15 30.90
C GLU A 312 3.34 -5.30 30.02
N GLY A 313 3.42 -6.17 29.01
CA GLY A 313 2.25 -6.52 28.20
C GLY A 313 1.15 -7.19 29.06
N PRO A 314 -0.13 -7.06 28.66
CA PRO A 314 -1.26 -7.55 29.44
C PRO A 314 -1.33 -9.07 29.51
N GLY A 315 -0.71 -9.79 28.56
CA GLY A 315 -0.78 -11.25 28.55
C GLY A 315 -2.22 -11.73 28.40
N ASP A 316 -2.56 -12.82 29.09
CA ASP A 316 -3.92 -13.38 29.05
C ASP A 316 -4.95 -12.45 29.75
N ASP A 317 -4.50 -11.51 30.60
CA ASP A 317 -5.32 -10.49 31.29
C ASP A 317 -5.83 -9.38 30.36
N ILE A 318 -5.52 -9.43 29.06
CA ILE A 318 -6.02 -8.47 28.07
C ILE A 318 -7.55 -8.40 28.04
N ASP A 319 -8.24 -9.49 28.36
CA ASP A 319 -9.71 -9.54 28.35
C ASP A 319 -10.31 -8.60 29.38
N VAL A 320 -9.64 -8.40 30.53
CA VAL A 320 -10.06 -7.41 31.54
C VAL A 320 -10.08 -6.01 30.94
N TYR A 321 -9.13 -5.69 30.06
CA TYR A 321 -9.04 -4.39 29.41
C TYR A 321 -10.03 -4.21 28.27
N LEU A 322 -10.42 -5.30 27.58
CA LEU A 322 -11.35 -5.27 26.46
C LEU A 322 -12.82 -5.15 26.90
N GLN A 323 -13.15 -5.37 28.18
CA GLN A 323 -14.53 -5.32 28.68
C GLN A 323 -15.32 -4.08 28.23
N PRO A 324 -14.80 -2.83 28.31
CA PRO A 324 -15.56 -1.66 27.87
C PRO A 324 -15.87 -1.65 26.37
N LEU A 325 -14.96 -2.18 25.54
CA LEU A 325 -15.18 -2.29 24.10
C LEU A 325 -16.22 -3.36 23.75
N ILE A 326 -16.15 -4.52 24.41
CA ILE A 326 -17.11 -5.61 24.19
C ILE A 326 -18.52 -5.18 24.60
N ASP A 327 -18.63 -4.45 25.70
CA ASP A 327 -19.90 -3.88 26.17
C ASP A 327 -20.52 -2.90 25.15
N GLU A 328 -19.73 -1.96 24.61
CA GLU A 328 -20.21 -1.05 23.56
C GLU A 328 -20.57 -1.79 22.27
N LEU A 329 -19.82 -2.81 21.87
CA LEU A 329 -20.09 -3.63 20.69
C LEU A 329 -21.38 -4.46 20.84
N ASN A 330 -21.64 -5.00 22.03
CA ASN A 330 -22.89 -5.71 22.32
C ASN A 330 -24.10 -4.77 22.20
N GLU A 331 -24.03 -3.57 22.78
CA GLU A 331 -25.12 -2.59 22.66
C GLU A 331 -25.31 -2.13 21.20
N LEU A 332 -24.21 -1.87 20.47
CA LEU A 332 -24.26 -1.54 19.04
C LEU A 332 -24.88 -2.67 18.20
N TRP A 333 -24.65 -3.93 18.58
CA TRP A 333 -25.21 -5.08 17.87
C TRP A 333 -26.70 -5.29 18.20
N GLU A 334 -27.07 -5.29 19.49
CA GLU A 334 -28.40 -5.68 19.96
C GLU A 334 -29.43 -4.56 19.77
N THR A 335 -29.14 -3.36 20.27
CA THR A 335 -30.06 -2.22 20.21
C THR A 335 -29.67 -1.24 19.11
N GLY A 336 -28.37 -1.06 18.86
CA GLY A 336 -27.85 0.04 18.06
C GLY A 336 -27.92 1.37 18.81
N ILE A 337 -27.47 2.44 18.15
CA ILE A 337 -27.56 3.82 18.65
C ILE A 337 -28.15 4.72 17.56
N GLU A 338 -28.98 5.69 17.93
CA GLU A 338 -29.47 6.70 16.99
C GLU A 338 -28.31 7.53 16.42
N ALA A 339 -28.28 7.70 15.11
CA ALA A 339 -27.30 8.50 14.40
C ALA A 339 -27.99 9.26 13.25
N TYR A 340 -27.36 10.35 12.81
CA TYR A 340 -27.85 11.17 11.70
C TYR A 340 -26.90 11.03 10.53
N ASP A 341 -27.44 10.76 9.35
CA ASP A 341 -26.72 10.74 8.09
C ASP A 341 -26.84 12.10 7.41
N ALA A 342 -25.75 12.89 7.40
CA ALA A 342 -25.75 14.22 6.82
C ALA A 342 -25.89 14.24 5.30
N TYR A 343 -25.62 13.12 4.62
CA TYR A 343 -25.79 13.03 3.17
C TYR A 343 -27.24 12.76 2.79
N LYS A 344 -27.89 11.78 3.44
CA LYS A 344 -29.31 11.45 3.21
C LYS A 344 -30.25 12.40 3.96
N LYS A 345 -29.73 13.14 4.94
CA LYS A 345 -30.47 14.02 5.86
C LYS A 345 -31.55 13.28 6.63
N GLU A 346 -31.22 12.09 7.14
CA GLU A 346 -32.15 11.23 7.87
C GLU A 346 -31.51 10.65 9.13
N ASN A 347 -32.35 10.32 10.11
CA ASN A 347 -31.94 9.58 11.30
C ASN A 347 -32.06 8.08 11.03
N PHE A 348 -31.11 7.31 11.53
CA PHE A 348 -31.08 5.85 11.43
C PHE A 348 -30.55 5.22 12.73
N ILE A 349 -30.71 3.91 12.86
CA ILE A 349 -30.16 3.16 13.99
C ILE A 349 -28.82 2.55 13.56
N LEU A 350 -27.74 3.17 13.99
CA LEU A 350 -26.38 2.72 13.74
C LEU A 350 -26.09 1.44 14.53
N ARG A 351 -25.79 0.35 13.82
CA ARG A 351 -25.23 -0.87 14.39
C ARG A 351 -23.79 -1.08 13.95
N ALA A 352 -23.06 -1.88 14.70
CA ALA A 352 -21.70 -2.26 14.35
C ALA A 352 -21.39 -3.71 14.71
N ALA A 353 -20.50 -4.33 13.93
CA ALA A 353 -20.00 -5.68 14.16
C ALA A 353 -18.49 -5.74 13.98
N LEU A 354 -17.80 -6.33 14.97
CA LEU A 354 -16.39 -6.69 14.87
C LEU A 354 -16.22 -7.97 14.03
N MET A 355 -15.61 -7.84 12.86
CA MET A 355 -15.46 -8.94 11.91
C MET A 355 -14.32 -9.90 12.27
N TRP A 356 -13.17 -9.36 12.70
CA TRP A 356 -11.98 -10.14 13.02
C TRP A 356 -10.92 -9.31 13.72
N THR A 357 -9.92 -9.98 14.30
CA THR A 357 -8.70 -9.34 14.80
C THR A 357 -7.52 -9.49 13.83
N ILE A 358 -6.52 -8.62 13.92
CA ILE A 358 -5.24 -8.70 13.20
C ILE A 358 -4.13 -8.56 14.24
N SER A 359 -3.25 -9.57 14.32
CA SER A 359 -2.27 -9.65 15.42
C SER A 359 -1.06 -10.51 15.06
N ASP A 360 0.10 -10.25 15.66
CA ASP A 360 1.23 -11.19 15.61
C ASP A 360 0.93 -12.46 16.43
N LEU A 361 1.77 -13.50 16.36
CA LEU A 361 1.52 -14.77 17.08
C LEU A 361 1.43 -14.61 18.63
N PRO A 362 2.25 -13.78 19.29
CA PRO A 362 2.07 -13.42 20.69
C PRO A 362 0.72 -12.76 21.00
N ALA A 363 0.34 -11.69 20.29
CA ALA A 363 -0.91 -10.98 20.48
C ALA A 363 -2.12 -11.87 20.16
N TYR A 364 -2.02 -12.70 19.12
CA TYR A 364 -2.99 -13.75 18.80
C TYR A 364 -3.25 -14.66 19.99
N SER A 365 -2.20 -15.10 20.69
CA SER A 365 -2.33 -15.95 21.88
C SER A 365 -3.10 -15.26 23.01
N TYR A 366 -2.85 -13.97 23.21
CA TYR A 366 -3.54 -13.18 24.23
C TYR A 366 -5.01 -12.98 23.90
N LEU A 367 -5.34 -12.73 22.63
CA LEU A 367 -6.70 -12.49 22.17
C LEU A 367 -7.54 -13.77 22.12
N SER A 368 -7.04 -14.80 21.44
CA SER A 368 -7.77 -16.05 21.22
C SER A 368 -7.75 -16.98 22.44
N GLY A 369 -6.73 -16.87 23.29
CA GLY A 369 -6.42 -17.85 24.32
C GLY A 369 -5.71 -19.10 23.78
N TRP A 370 -5.46 -19.22 22.47
CA TRP A 370 -4.72 -20.34 21.89
C TRP A 370 -3.25 -20.29 22.30
N ILE A 371 -2.67 -21.44 22.64
CA ILE A 371 -1.24 -21.52 22.95
C ILE A 371 -0.44 -21.58 21.63
N THR A 372 0.10 -20.45 21.19
CA THR A 372 0.96 -20.32 19.99
C THR A 372 2.41 -20.78 20.21
N SER A 373 2.68 -21.52 21.29
CA SER A 373 4.00 -22.10 21.58
C SER A 373 3.87 -23.53 22.09
N GLY A 374 4.36 -24.52 21.35
CA GLY A 374 3.87 -25.85 21.63
C GLY A 374 4.35 -26.91 20.67
N TYR A 375 3.78 -28.09 20.82
CA TYR A 375 3.65 -29.05 19.74
C TYR A 375 2.44 -28.71 18.86
N TYR A 376 1.45 -28.01 19.41
CA TYR A 376 0.20 -27.61 18.74
C TYR A 376 0.10 -26.10 18.50
N ALA A 377 1.21 -25.46 18.15
CA ALA A 377 1.27 -23.99 18.11
C ALA A 377 0.43 -23.37 16.99
N CYS A 378 0.18 -24.09 15.90
CA CYS A 378 -0.57 -23.56 14.77
C CYS A 378 -2.06 -23.49 15.13
N PRO A 379 -2.68 -22.30 15.12
CA PRO A 379 -4.11 -22.17 15.42
C PRO A 379 -5.01 -22.69 14.29
N ILE A 380 -4.45 -22.92 13.10
CA ILE A 380 -5.18 -23.45 11.95
C ILE A 380 -5.11 -24.98 11.95
N CYS A 381 -3.91 -25.55 12.04
CA CYS A 381 -3.74 -27.00 12.07
C CYS A 381 -4.20 -27.62 13.40
N MET A 382 -4.18 -26.85 14.49
CA MET A 382 -4.60 -27.29 15.82
C MET A 382 -4.00 -28.65 16.25
N SER A 383 -4.83 -29.64 16.58
CA SER A 383 -4.39 -31.01 16.92
C SER A 383 -3.70 -31.73 15.78
N GLU A 384 -3.94 -31.32 14.52
CA GLU A 384 -3.26 -31.85 13.34
C GLU A 384 -1.92 -31.16 13.05
N THR A 385 -1.47 -30.25 13.92
CA THR A 385 -0.14 -29.65 13.82
C THR A 385 0.92 -30.75 13.87
N THR A 386 1.65 -30.92 12.77
CA THR A 386 2.80 -31.85 12.74
C THR A 386 4.00 -31.13 13.32
N CYS A 387 4.41 -31.48 14.54
CA CYS A 387 5.56 -30.85 15.20
C CYS A 387 6.57 -31.90 15.66
N GLU A 388 7.85 -31.60 15.47
CA GLU A 388 8.94 -32.44 15.92
C GLU A 388 9.98 -31.64 16.72
N HIS A 389 10.62 -32.29 17.68
CA HIS A 389 11.72 -31.72 18.43
C HIS A 389 13.07 -32.13 17.82
N LEU A 390 13.91 -31.15 17.52
CA LEU A 390 15.27 -31.36 17.04
C LEU A 390 16.23 -31.42 18.24
N PRO A 391 16.82 -32.60 18.55
CA PRO A 391 17.56 -32.83 19.79
C PRO A 391 18.89 -32.06 19.86
N ASN A 392 19.59 -31.83 18.75
CA ASN A 392 20.87 -31.11 18.77
C ASN A 392 20.66 -29.59 18.78
N SER A 393 19.71 -29.09 17.98
CA SER A 393 19.36 -27.66 17.96
C SER A 393 18.51 -27.22 19.15
N GLN A 394 17.89 -28.16 19.88
CA GLN A 394 16.94 -27.89 20.98
C GLN A 394 15.76 -27.02 20.52
N LYS A 395 15.37 -27.17 19.25
CA LYS A 395 14.29 -26.40 18.61
C LYS A 395 13.09 -27.29 18.35
N ARG A 396 11.94 -26.67 18.12
CA ARG A 396 10.77 -27.35 17.56
C ARG A 396 10.64 -26.93 16.11
N CYS A 397 10.44 -27.90 15.25
CA CYS A 397 10.09 -27.68 13.85
C CYS A 397 8.62 -28.06 13.65
N TYR A 398 7.92 -27.34 12.78
CA TYR A 398 6.53 -27.67 12.43
C TYR A 398 6.50 -28.13 10.97
N MET A 399 6.34 -29.43 10.75
CA MET A 399 6.36 -30.06 9.44
C MET A 399 4.95 -30.14 8.85
N GLY A 400 4.83 -30.78 7.69
CA GLY A 400 3.52 -31.12 7.12
C GLY A 400 2.82 -29.96 6.40
N HIS A 401 3.55 -28.90 6.04
CA HIS A 401 3.04 -27.76 5.27
C HIS A 401 2.68 -28.15 3.82
N ARG A 402 3.22 -29.25 3.29
CA ARG A 402 2.93 -29.72 1.92
C ARG A 402 1.48 -30.14 1.71
N ARG A 403 0.77 -30.46 2.79
CA ARG A 403 -0.66 -30.81 2.76
C ARG A 403 -1.60 -29.65 2.33
N PHE A 404 -1.07 -28.43 2.23
CA PHE A 404 -1.79 -27.24 1.76
C PHE A 404 -1.59 -26.94 0.28
N LEU A 405 -0.67 -27.64 -0.40
CA LEU A 405 -0.49 -27.52 -1.86
C LEU A 405 -1.63 -28.24 -2.59
N PRO A 406 -1.90 -28.01 -3.88
CA PRO A 406 -2.85 -28.83 -4.65
C PRO A 406 -2.53 -30.33 -4.53
N SER A 407 -3.55 -31.20 -4.57
CA SER A 407 -3.38 -32.65 -4.34
C SER A 407 -2.45 -33.33 -5.35
N ASP A 408 -2.36 -32.79 -6.57
CA ASP A 408 -1.52 -33.22 -7.68
C ASP A 408 -0.15 -32.50 -7.71
N HIS A 409 0.13 -31.63 -6.73
CA HIS A 409 1.37 -30.87 -6.70
C HIS A 409 2.59 -31.77 -6.45
N LYS A 410 3.57 -31.74 -7.35
CA LYS A 410 4.77 -32.60 -7.36
C LYS A 410 5.52 -32.66 -6.02
N TRP A 411 5.61 -31.54 -5.29
CA TRP A 411 6.27 -31.51 -3.99
C TRP A 411 5.64 -32.43 -2.93
N ARG A 412 4.36 -32.80 -3.05
CA ARG A 412 3.72 -33.78 -2.15
C ARG A 412 4.34 -35.17 -2.27
N ASP A 413 4.91 -35.52 -3.43
CA ASP A 413 5.60 -36.79 -3.68
C ASP A 413 7.10 -36.76 -3.39
N GLU A 414 7.71 -35.58 -3.28
CA GLU A 414 9.15 -35.44 -3.07
C GLU A 414 9.56 -35.82 -1.64
N MET A 415 10.19 -36.98 -1.47
CA MET A 415 10.67 -37.43 -0.15
C MET A 415 12.06 -36.86 0.17
N LYS A 416 12.99 -36.97 -0.78
CA LYS A 416 14.42 -36.68 -0.57
C LYS A 416 14.69 -35.19 -0.29
N ALA A 417 13.86 -34.30 -0.83
CA ALA A 417 14.02 -32.85 -0.67
C ALA A 417 13.52 -32.33 0.68
N PHE A 418 12.60 -33.06 1.33
CA PHE A 418 11.88 -32.65 2.54
C PHE A 418 12.22 -33.57 3.73
N ASP A 419 11.21 -34.08 4.42
CA ASP A 419 11.29 -34.84 5.67
C ASP A 419 11.39 -36.36 5.47
N GLY A 420 11.70 -36.81 4.24
CA GLY A 420 11.80 -38.22 3.90
C GLY A 420 10.45 -38.93 3.74
N LYS A 421 9.32 -38.20 3.76
CA LYS A 421 7.97 -38.76 3.62
C LYS A 421 7.25 -38.17 2.41
N LYS A 422 6.18 -38.83 1.95
CA LYS A 422 5.18 -38.23 1.05
C LYS A 422 4.06 -37.61 1.87
N ASP A 423 3.38 -36.59 1.37
CA ASP A 423 2.28 -35.92 2.08
C ASP A 423 1.01 -35.75 1.22
N HIS A 424 0.18 -36.79 1.20
CA HIS A 424 -1.11 -36.81 0.48
C HIS A 424 -2.30 -36.48 1.40
N ARG A 425 -2.06 -35.99 2.62
CA ARG A 425 -3.14 -35.55 3.52
C ARG A 425 -3.82 -34.31 2.91
N GLY A 426 -5.13 -34.18 3.07
CA GLY A 426 -5.85 -32.93 2.75
C GLY A 426 -5.42 -31.79 3.68
N ALA A 427 -5.75 -30.54 3.35
CA ALA A 427 -5.58 -29.44 4.31
C ALA A 427 -6.38 -29.73 5.60
N PRO A 428 -5.88 -29.34 6.80
CA PRO A 428 -6.67 -29.39 8.03
C PRO A 428 -7.97 -28.61 7.87
N VAL A 429 -9.06 -29.15 8.40
CA VAL A 429 -10.36 -28.46 8.40
C VAL A 429 -10.36 -27.42 9.52
N LEU A 430 -10.76 -26.19 9.18
CA LEU A 430 -10.94 -25.14 10.18
C LEU A 430 -12.12 -25.44 11.08
N GLN A 431 -11.89 -25.34 12.39
CA GLN A 431 -12.94 -25.59 13.35
C GLN A 431 -13.95 -24.45 13.43
N SER A 432 -15.23 -24.83 13.44
CA SER A 432 -16.32 -23.87 13.61
C SER A 432 -16.26 -23.22 15.00
N GLY A 433 -16.88 -22.05 15.16
CA GLY A 433 -16.94 -21.44 16.50
C GLY A 433 -17.80 -22.24 17.48
N GLU A 434 -18.79 -23.03 17.01
CA GLU A 434 -19.52 -23.98 17.85
C GLU A 434 -18.59 -25.07 18.39
N GLU A 435 -17.76 -25.68 17.55
CA GLU A 435 -16.80 -26.72 17.96
C GLU A 435 -15.78 -26.16 18.96
N VAL A 436 -15.32 -24.92 18.76
CA VAL A 436 -14.42 -24.24 19.71
C VAL A 436 -15.13 -23.99 21.05
N MET A 437 -16.41 -23.61 21.03
CA MET A 437 -17.22 -23.43 22.24
C MET A 437 -17.43 -24.73 23.01
N GLU A 438 -17.63 -25.85 22.31
CA GLU A 438 -17.69 -27.18 22.93
C GLU A 438 -16.37 -27.54 23.63
N GLN A 439 -15.22 -27.21 23.04
CA GLN A 439 -13.92 -27.43 23.69
C GLN A 439 -13.76 -26.63 24.98
N PHE A 440 -14.31 -25.41 25.04
CA PHE A 440 -14.28 -24.58 26.26
C PHE A 440 -15.04 -25.18 27.44
N SER A 441 -16.03 -26.06 27.20
CA SER A 441 -16.73 -26.76 28.29
C SER A 441 -15.79 -27.60 29.17
N SER A 442 -14.66 -28.04 28.61
CA SER A 442 -13.65 -28.85 29.31
C SER A 442 -12.53 -28.03 29.96
N ILE A 443 -12.61 -26.70 29.91
CA ILE A 443 -11.55 -25.78 30.36
C ILE A 443 -12.01 -25.01 31.58
N GLU A 444 -11.29 -25.17 32.70
CA GLU A 444 -11.41 -24.27 33.85
C GLU A 444 -10.95 -22.87 33.44
N GLN A 445 -11.82 -21.86 33.57
CA GLN A 445 -11.50 -20.48 33.21
C GLN A 445 -10.36 -19.92 34.06
N VAL A 446 -9.46 -19.17 33.43
CA VAL A 446 -8.33 -18.55 34.11
C VAL A 446 -8.84 -17.47 35.06
N GLN A 447 -8.37 -17.48 36.29
CA GLN A 447 -8.53 -16.32 37.16
C GLN A 447 -7.55 -15.23 36.72
N PHE A 448 -8.09 -14.13 36.20
CA PHE A 448 -7.30 -12.98 35.77
C PHE A 448 -6.53 -12.35 36.92
N GLY A 449 -5.28 -12.02 36.65
CA GLY A 449 -4.41 -11.26 37.52
C GLY A 449 -3.03 -11.85 37.76
N LYS A 450 -2.07 -10.97 38.06
CA LYS A 450 -0.70 -11.30 38.45
C LYS A 450 -0.65 -11.72 39.92
N GLU A 451 -0.04 -12.87 40.23
CA GLU A 451 0.15 -13.35 41.61
C GLU A 451 0.76 -12.25 42.51
N SER A 452 0.10 -11.94 43.64
CA SER A 452 0.49 -10.88 44.56
C SER A 452 1.88 -11.10 45.16
N ASN A 453 2.70 -10.05 45.20
CA ASN A 453 4.04 -10.06 45.81
C ASN A 453 4.10 -10.37 47.33
N SER A 454 2.97 -10.55 48.01
CA SER A 454 2.89 -10.80 49.46
C SER A 454 3.50 -12.13 49.91
N THR A 455 3.74 -13.10 49.01
CA THR A 455 4.43 -14.37 49.32
C THR A 455 5.93 -14.36 48.99
N LYS A 456 6.52 -13.23 48.59
CA LYS A 456 7.94 -13.15 48.18
C LYS A 456 8.94 -12.98 49.33
N SER A 457 8.51 -12.80 50.58
CA SER A 457 9.42 -12.52 51.70
C SER A 457 10.23 -13.71 52.22
N ASN A 458 10.00 -14.96 51.76
CA ASN A 458 10.77 -16.11 52.28
C ASN A 458 11.35 -17.11 51.25
N LYS A 459 11.50 -16.73 49.96
CA LYS A 459 12.28 -17.55 48.99
C LYS A 459 13.11 -16.68 48.04
N LYS A 460 14.25 -16.16 48.52
CA LYS A 460 15.33 -15.66 47.65
C LYS A 460 15.89 -16.82 46.82
N GLY A 461 16.01 -16.63 45.51
CA GLY A 461 16.93 -17.43 44.68
C GLY A 461 16.37 -18.56 43.81
N LYS A 462 15.12 -18.52 43.33
CA LYS A 462 14.69 -19.38 42.21
C LYS A 462 14.02 -18.57 41.10
N LYS A 463 14.75 -18.38 39.98
CA LYS A 463 14.16 -18.20 38.64
C LYS A 463 12.97 -19.14 38.51
N ARG A 464 11.82 -18.66 38.02
CA ARG A 464 10.57 -19.41 37.74
C ARG A 464 10.86 -20.92 37.59
N LYS A 465 10.76 -21.68 38.68
CA LYS A 465 10.69 -23.13 38.57
C LYS A 465 9.32 -23.35 37.97
N ARG A 466 9.26 -23.84 36.73
CA ARG A 466 8.03 -24.24 36.02
C ARG A 466 7.12 -24.99 37.01
N THR A 467 6.14 -24.32 37.60
CA THR A 467 4.95 -24.94 38.20
C THR A 467 3.98 -25.34 37.08
N ARG A 468 4.54 -25.96 36.03
CA ARG A 468 3.83 -26.52 34.87
C ARG A 468 3.59 -28.03 35.05
N LYS A 469 3.76 -28.53 36.28
CA LYS A 469 3.76 -29.97 36.62
C LYS A 469 2.53 -30.45 37.39
N THR A 470 1.52 -29.62 37.66
CA THR A 470 0.30 -30.09 38.37
C THR A 470 -1.02 -29.83 37.65
N ASN A 471 -1.12 -28.93 36.66
CA ASN A 471 -2.35 -28.79 35.84
C ASN A 471 -2.27 -29.43 34.45
N LYS A 472 -1.31 -30.32 34.22
CA LYS A 472 -1.16 -31.00 32.91
C LYS A 472 -2.18 -32.12 32.69
N SER A 473 -2.98 -32.48 33.70
CA SER A 473 -3.87 -33.64 33.67
C SER A 473 -5.35 -33.34 33.36
N LYS A 474 -5.74 -32.08 33.12
CA LYS A 474 -7.17 -31.75 32.87
C LYS A 474 -7.50 -31.03 31.57
N ASN A 475 -6.55 -30.38 30.89
CA ASN A 475 -6.87 -29.70 29.65
C ASN A 475 -6.62 -30.62 28.45
N LYS A 476 -7.70 -31.19 27.91
CA LYS A 476 -7.68 -32.04 26.71
C LYS A 476 -7.20 -31.26 25.46
N TYR A 477 -7.34 -29.94 25.46
CA TYR A 477 -7.11 -29.07 24.30
C TYR A 477 -6.02 -28.01 24.56
N ASN A 478 -5.54 -27.34 23.49
CA ASN A 478 -4.39 -26.41 23.54
C ASN A 478 -4.77 -24.95 23.85
N TRP A 479 -5.89 -24.74 24.55
CA TRP A 479 -6.39 -23.42 24.96
C TRP A 479 -5.93 -23.07 26.37
N LYS A 480 -5.71 -21.78 26.65
CA LYS A 480 -5.47 -21.27 28.00
C LYS A 480 -6.72 -20.75 28.68
N LYS A 481 -7.58 -20.08 27.91
CA LYS A 481 -8.78 -19.38 28.38
C LYS A 481 -9.82 -19.36 27.28
N ARG A 482 -11.08 -19.08 27.65
CA ARG A 482 -12.09 -18.62 26.69
C ARG A 482 -11.85 -17.13 26.43
N SER A 483 -11.80 -16.75 25.16
CA SER A 483 -11.67 -15.35 24.76
C SER A 483 -12.95 -14.56 25.06
N ILE A 484 -12.81 -13.33 25.54
CA ILE A 484 -13.92 -12.40 25.77
C ILE A 484 -14.74 -12.11 24.51
N PHE A 485 -14.18 -12.26 23.31
CA PHE A 485 -14.94 -12.04 22.08
C PHE A 485 -16.11 -13.01 21.89
N PHE A 486 -16.11 -14.17 22.57
CA PHE A 486 -17.25 -15.10 22.60
C PHE A 486 -18.41 -14.60 23.49
N GLU A 487 -18.33 -13.40 24.04
CA GLU A 487 -19.47 -12.67 24.61
C GLU A 487 -20.27 -11.93 23.53
N LEU A 488 -19.68 -11.68 22.35
CA LEU A 488 -20.39 -11.10 21.21
C LEU A 488 -21.29 -12.18 20.57
N PRO A 489 -22.61 -11.94 20.39
CA PRO A 489 -23.57 -12.97 19.96
C PRO A 489 -23.22 -13.65 18.64
N TYR A 490 -22.64 -12.89 17.71
CA TYR A 490 -22.32 -13.33 16.35
C TYR A 490 -20.91 -13.94 16.21
N TRP A 491 -20.02 -13.78 17.20
CA TRP A 491 -18.60 -14.14 17.05
C TRP A 491 -18.35 -15.62 16.75
N LYS A 492 -19.16 -16.50 17.34
CA LYS A 492 -19.07 -17.94 17.12
C LYS A 492 -19.44 -18.35 15.68
N SER A 493 -20.26 -17.56 14.99
CA SER A 493 -20.69 -17.91 13.63
C SER A 493 -19.71 -17.45 12.55
N LEU A 494 -18.72 -16.64 12.91
CA LEU A 494 -17.74 -16.11 11.97
C LEU A 494 -16.85 -17.24 11.44
N MET A 495 -16.71 -17.33 10.11
CA MET A 495 -15.80 -18.27 9.46
C MET A 495 -14.37 -18.13 9.99
N MET A 496 -13.90 -16.89 10.09
CA MET A 496 -12.58 -16.56 10.62
C MET A 496 -12.69 -15.44 11.67
N ARG A 497 -12.01 -15.64 12.80
CA ARG A 497 -12.09 -14.75 13.98
C ARG A 497 -10.81 -13.93 14.20
N HIS A 498 -9.67 -14.51 13.83
CA HIS A 498 -8.35 -13.95 14.12
C HIS A 498 -7.42 -14.13 12.93
N ASN A 499 -6.92 -13.02 12.39
CA ASN A 499 -5.91 -12.96 11.35
C ASN A 499 -4.52 -12.71 11.94
N LEU A 500 -3.50 -13.16 11.21
CA LEU A 500 -2.11 -12.91 11.56
C LEU A 500 -1.55 -11.68 10.86
N ASP A 501 -0.71 -10.92 11.57
CA ASP A 501 0.09 -9.84 10.98
C ASP A 501 1.22 -10.42 10.12
N VAL A 502 0.90 -10.62 8.85
CA VAL A 502 1.79 -11.02 7.77
C VAL A 502 3.03 -10.13 7.66
N MET A 503 2.96 -8.82 7.89
CA MET A 503 4.14 -7.95 7.73
C MET A 503 5.22 -8.29 8.76
N HIS A 504 4.81 -8.55 10.00
CA HIS A 504 5.73 -9.01 11.04
C HIS A 504 6.30 -10.40 10.71
N ILE A 505 5.46 -11.29 10.18
CA ILE A 505 5.88 -12.63 9.74
C ILE A 505 6.90 -12.54 8.61
N GLU A 506 6.60 -11.83 7.54
CA GLU A 506 7.47 -11.60 6.39
C GLU A 506 8.81 -10.97 6.79
N LYS A 507 8.79 -10.03 7.72
CA LYS A 507 10.03 -9.46 8.26
C LYS A 507 10.90 -10.55 8.90
N ASN A 508 10.32 -11.38 9.75
CA ASN A 508 11.03 -12.47 10.42
C ASN A 508 11.52 -13.53 9.41
N VAL A 509 10.72 -13.85 8.39
CA VAL A 509 11.10 -14.75 7.29
C VAL A 509 12.31 -14.16 6.54
N CYS A 510 12.18 -12.94 6.05
CA CYS A 510 13.22 -12.23 5.30
C CYS A 510 14.54 -12.15 6.09
N ASP A 511 14.49 -11.76 7.36
CA ASP A 511 15.67 -11.69 8.23
C ASP A 511 16.37 -13.06 8.36
N ASN A 512 15.60 -14.15 8.45
CA ASN A 512 16.14 -15.51 8.53
C ASN A 512 16.74 -15.98 7.20
N ILE A 513 16.08 -15.66 6.07
CA ILE A 513 16.56 -15.97 4.72
C ILE A 513 17.88 -15.25 4.47
N LEU A 514 17.91 -13.92 4.63
CA LEU A 514 19.11 -13.12 4.43
C LEU A 514 20.23 -13.56 5.37
N GLY A 515 19.93 -13.85 6.63
CA GLY A 515 20.90 -14.36 7.59
C GLY A 515 21.55 -15.67 7.16
N THR A 516 20.79 -16.55 6.51
CA THR A 516 21.26 -17.86 6.02
C THR A 516 21.98 -17.74 4.68
N LEU A 517 21.41 -17.06 3.69
CA LEU A 517 22.02 -16.80 2.37
C LEU A 517 23.38 -16.11 2.49
N MET A 518 23.46 -15.07 3.33
CA MET A 518 24.68 -14.30 3.55
C MET A 518 25.61 -14.92 4.61
N ASN A 519 25.23 -16.07 5.21
CA ASN A 519 25.95 -16.72 6.30
C ASN A 519 26.41 -15.74 7.39
N ILE A 520 25.48 -14.92 7.90
CA ILE A 520 25.77 -13.90 8.90
C ILE A 520 25.90 -14.57 10.26
N SER A 521 27.05 -14.37 10.91
CA SER A 521 27.33 -14.94 12.23
C SER A 521 26.23 -14.59 13.24
N GLY A 522 25.73 -15.60 13.96
CA GLY A 522 24.63 -15.48 14.92
C GLY A 522 23.22 -15.35 14.32
N LYS A 523 23.07 -15.14 13.01
CA LYS A 523 21.77 -15.05 12.33
C LYS A 523 21.48 -16.23 11.40
N THR A 524 22.51 -16.86 10.83
CA THR A 524 22.36 -18.03 9.96
C THR A 524 21.61 -19.18 10.64
N LYS A 525 20.69 -19.82 9.92
CA LYS A 525 20.02 -21.04 10.38
C LYS A 525 20.83 -22.30 10.11
N ASP A 526 21.81 -22.22 9.21
CA ASP A 526 22.75 -23.29 8.93
C ASP A 526 23.96 -23.23 9.88
N ASN A 527 24.01 -24.15 10.83
CA ASN A 527 25.06 -24.22 11.86
C ASN A 527 25.31 -25.68 12.27
N LYS A 528 26.41 -25.92 13.01
CA LYS A 528 26.80 -27.28 13.44
C LYS A 528 25.69 -28.08 14.13
N ARG A 529 24.82 -27.43 14.93
CA ARG A 529 23.70 -28.12 15.61
C ARG A 529 22.64 -28.57 14.61
N ALA A 530 22.26 -27.71 13.67
CA ALA A 530 21.34 -28.06 12.59
C ALA A 530 21.90 -29.20 11.71
N ARG A 531 23.21 -29.21 11.47
CA ARG A 531 23.90 -30.26 10.70
C ARG A 531 23.89 -31.62 11.40
N LYS A 532 24.05 -31.65 12.73
CA LYS A 532 23.89 -32.86 13.55
C LYS A 532 22.45 -33.36 13.55
N ASP A 533 21.47 -32.47 13.58
CA ASP A 533 20.06 -32.87 13.45
C ASP A 533 19.76 -33.50 12.07
N LEU A 534 20.35 -32.99 10.99
CA LEU A 534 20.25 -33.61 9.66
C LEU A 534 20.88 -35.00 9.62
N MET A 535 22.04 -35.18 10.26
CA MET A 535 22.72 -36.49 10.39
C MET A 535 21.85 -37.51 11.10
N GLU A 536 21.32 -37.14 12.26
CA GLU A 536 20.48 -38.01 13.10
C GLU A 536 19.19 -38.42 12.38
N LYS A 537 18.66 -37.54 11.53
CA LYS A 537 17.48 -37.81 10.71
C LYS A 537 17.76 -38.59 9.42
N GLY A 538 19.03 -38.84 9.09
CA GLY A 538 19.40 -39.43 7.80
C GLY A 538 19.03 -38.57 6.59
N LEU A 539 18.84 -37.26 6.79
CA LEU A 539 18.45 -36.32 5.74
C LEU A 539 19.67 -35.58 5.20
N LYS A 540 19.69 -35.34 3.89
CA LYS A 540 20.72 -34.55 3.19
C LYS A 540 22.17 -34.98 3.53
N PRO A 541 22.60 -36.22 3.23
CA PRO A 541 23.91 -36.76 3.59
C PRO A 541 25.11 -35.90 3.13
N ASN A 542 24.96 -35.22 2.01
CA ASN A 542 25.96 -34.31 1.46
C ASN A 542 26.27 -33.09 2.35
N LEU A 543 25.46 -32.85 3.39
CA LEU A 543 25.60 -31.73 4.32
C LEU A 543 26.08 -32.16 5.70
N HIS A 544 26.25 -33.45 5.92
CA HIS A 544 26.69 -33.98 7.21
C HIS A 544 28.09 -33.44 7.53
N LEU A 545 28.38 -33.30 8.83
CA LEU A 545 29.71 -32.88 9.28
C LEU A 545 30.73 -33.94 8.88
N GLN A 546 31.90 -33.50 8.41
CA GLN A 546 32.95 -34.39 7.90
C GLN A 546 34.19 -34.35 8.79
N GLY A 547 34.83 -35.52 8.97
CA GLY A 547 36.08 -35.66 9.71
C GLY A 547 35.95 -35.45 11.23
N GLU A 548 37.06 -35.65 11.95
CA GLU A 548 37.16 -35.43 13.40
C GLU A 548 37.08 -33.93 13.78
N SER A 549 37.42 -33.05 12.83
CA SER A 549 37.32 -31.58 12.95
C SER A 549 35.88 -31.05 12.94
N GLU A 550 34.89 -31.91 12.63
CA GLU A 550 33.50 -31.52 12.38
C GLU A 550 33.41 -30.36 11.35
N ASP A 551 34.05 -30.55 10.19
CA ASP A 551 34.03 -29.56 9.12
C ASP A 551 32.63 -29.47 8.50
N MET A 552 32.19 -28.23 8.24
CA MET A 552 30.84 -27.94 7.77
C MET A 552 30.85 -27.61 6.27
N PRO A 553 30.48 -28.55 5.38
CA PRO A 553 30.49 -28.28 3.95
C PRO A 553 29.48 -27.17 3.60
N PRO A 554 29.82 -26.28 2.66
CA PRO A 554 28.98 -25.13 2.34
C PRO A 554 27.59 -25.58 1.88
N ALA A 555 26.58 -24.99 2.48
CA ALA A 555 25.20 -25.08 2.01
C ALA A 555 25.07 -24.45 0.61
N SER A 556 24.20 -25.00 -0.24
CA SER A 556 24.02 -24.46 -1.59
C SER A 556 23.29 -23.14 -1.67
N CYS A 557 22.52 -22.78 -0.63
CA CYS A 557 22.00 -21.43 -0.47
C CYS A 557 23.06 -20.42 -0.06
N THR A 558 24.20 -20.86 0.49
CA THR A 558 25.19 -19.95 1.05
C THR A 558 25.94 -19.31 -0.10
N LEU A 559 25.79 -18.00 -0.21
CA LEU A 559 26.51 -17.22 -1.21
C LEU A 559 28.02 -17.27 -0.90
N SER A 560 28.82 -17.53 -1.93
CA SER A 560 30.27 -17.35 -1.86
C SER A 560 30.61 -15.86 -1.63
N LEU A 561 31.85 -15.55 -1.22
CA LEU A 561 32.29 -14.17 -0.99
C LEU A 561 32.02 -13.26 -2.21
N ASP A 562 32.34 -13.72 -3.42
CA ASP A 562 32.11 -12.96 -4.65
C ASP A 562 30.61 -12.75 -4.92
N ARG A 563 29.79 -13.77 -4.70
CA ARG A 563 28.33 -13.69 -4.86
C ARG A 563 27.69 -12.78 -3.81
N LYS A 564 28.19 -12.75 -2.57
CA LYS A 564 27.73 -11.81 -1.53
C LYS A 564 28.00 -10.37 -1.95
N LYS A 565 29.17 -10.11 -2.54
CA LYS A 565 29.51 -8.78 -3.05
C LYS A 565 28.54 -8.36 -4.15
N LEU A 566 28.32 -9.22 -5.15
CA LEU A 566 27.33 -8.96 -6.22
C LEU A 566 25.91 -8.75 -5.68
N PHE A 567 25.49 -9.54 -4.71
CA PHE A 567 24.17 -9.40 -4.08
C PHE A 567 24.02 -8.05 -3.34
N CYS A 568 25.04 -7.64 -2.58
CA CYS A 568 25.09 -6.33 -1.94
C CYS A 568 25.10 -5.19 -2.97
N ASP A 569 25.91 -5.31 -4.02
CA ASP A 569 26.02 -4.33 -5.10
C ASP A 569 24.68 -4.16 -5.83
N PHE A 570 23.98 -5.27 -6.11
CA PHE A 570 22.62 -5.27 -6.65
C PHE A 570 21.68 -4.48 -5.75
N LEU A 571 21.53 -4.86 -4.47
CA LEU A 571 20.62 -4.19 -3.54
C LEU A 571 20.98 -2.71 -3.30
N SER A 572 22.27 -2.36 -3.34
CA SER A 572 22.74 -0.97 -3.28
C SER A 572 22.39 -0.16 -4.52
N SER A 573 22.32 -0.81 -5.69
CA SER A 573 22.05 -0.18 -6.99
C SER A 573 20.56 -0.01 -7.30
N VAL A 574 19.70 -0.84 -6.72
CA VAL A 574 18.24 -0.82 -6.99
C VAL A 574 17.65 0.54 -6.64
N LYS A 575 16.90 1.10 -7.58
CA LYS A 575 16.11 2.31 -7.42
C LYS A 575 14.64 1.98 -7.67
N PHE A 576 13.75 2.71 -6.99
CA PHE A 576 12.31 2.54 -7.14
C PHE A 576 11.64 3.86 -7.52
N PRO A 577 10.43 3.79 -8.10
CA PRO A 577 9.57 4.97 -8.26
C PRO A 577 9.33 5.69 -6.93
N ASP A 578 9.13 7.00 -7.01
CA ASP A 578 8.84 7.80 -5.82
C ASP A 578 7.58 7.30 -5.11
N GLY A 579 7.68 7.08 -3.81
CA GLY A 579 6.59 6.56 -2.99
C GLY A 579 6.46 5.04 -2.95
N PHE A 580 7.20 4.28 -3.77
CA PHE A 580 7.08 2.82 -3.84
C PHE A 580 7.77 2.07 -2.69
N ALA A 581 9.05 2.34 -2.43
CA ALA A 581 9.82 1.69 -1.38
C ALA A 581 10.79 2.63 -0.67
N SER A 582 11.27 2.23 0.51
CA SER A 582 12.32 2.98 1.19
C SER A 582 13.68 2.76 0.49
N ASN A 583 14.66 3.60 0.82
CA ASN A 583 15.99 3.46 0.24
C ASN A 583 16.76 2.28 0.87
N ILE A 584 16.60 1.10 0.26
CA ILE A 584 17.21 -0.18 0.68
C ILE A 584 18.74 -0.08 0.73
N SER A 585 19.36 0.75 -0.11
CA SER A 585 20.81 0.95 -0.12
C SER A 585 21.36 1.40 1.26
N ARG A 586 20.55 2.08 2.08
CA ARG A 586 20.94 2.48 3.45
C ARG A 586 21.06 1.31 4.42
N CYS A 587 20.45 0.17 4.09
CA CYS A 587 20.46 -1.03 4.91
C CYS A 587 21.61 -1.98 4.52
N VAL A 588 22.29 -1.73 3.40
CA VAL A 588 23.40 -2.54 2.90
C VAL A 588 24.71 -1.99 3.44
N LYS A 589 25.53 -2.86 4.05
CA LYS A 589 26.88 -2.54 4.50
C LYS A 589 27.89 -3.25 3.61
N GLU A 590 28.27 -2.60 2.51
CA GLU A 590 29.12 -3.18 1.47
C GLU A 590 30.46 -3.71 1.98
N LYS A 591 31.14 -2.96 2.87
CA LYS A 591 32.42 -3.40 3.46
C LYS A 591 32.29 -4.64 4.33
N GLU A 592 31.19 -4.75 5.06
CA GLU A 592 30.92 -5.87 5.97
C GLU A 592 30.23 -7.04 5.24
N LEU A 593 29.77 -6.84 4.00
CA LEU A 593 28.91 -7.77 3.26
C LEU A 593 27.71 -8.24 4.09
N THR A 594 27.08 -7.29 4.81
CA THR A 594 25.90 -7.56 5.64
C THR A 594 24.77 -6.61 5.33
N ILE A 595 23.55 -7.04 5.69
CA ILE A 595 22.32 -6.26 5.56
C ILE A 595 21.71 -6.11 6.94
N SER A 596 21.35 -4.88 7.33
CA SER A 596 20.77 -4.58 8.64
C SER A 596 19.93 -3.32 8.59
N GLY A 597 18.91 -3.24 9.45
CA GLY A 597 18.04 -2.05 9.56
C GLY A 597 16.84 -2.05 8.63
N LEU A 598 16.56 -3.16 7.92
CA LEU A 598 15.33 -3.34 7.14
C LEU A 598 14.10 -3.26 8.06
N LYS A 599 13.10 -2.50 7.63
CA LYS A 599 11.76 -2.49 8.24
C LYS A 599 10.88 -3.54 7.57
N SER A 600 9.72 -3.83 8.16
CA SER A 600 8.79 -4.83 7.62
C SER A 600 8.42 -4.55 6.16
N HIS A 601 8.13 -3.30 5.80
CA HIS A 601 7.91 -2.89 4.40
C HIS A 601 9.10 -3.19 3.47
N ASP A 602 10.34 -2.98 3.94
CA ASP A 602 11.53 -3.26 3.13
C ASP A 602 11.67 -4.77 2.91
N CYS A 603 11.42 -5.56 3.96
CA CYS A 603 11.41 -7.02 3.87
C CYS A 603 10.34 -7.55 2.92
N HIS A 604 9.15 -6.96 2.94
CA HIS A 604 8.05 -7.29 2.02
C HIS A 604 8.44 -7.06 0.57
N VAL A 605 8.95 -5.85 0.25
CA VAL A 605 9.44 -5.53 -1.10
C VAL A 605 10.58 -6.47 -1.50
N LEU A 606 11.48 -6.79 -0.56
CA LEU A 606 12.58 -7.69 -0.83
C LEU A 606 12.07 -9.09 -1.17
N LEU A 607 11.21 -9.69 -0.34
CA LEU A 607 10.68 -11.04 -0.58
C LEU A 607 9.88 -11.14 -1.88
N GLN A 608 9.01 -10.16 -2.15
CA GLN A 608 8.08 -10.24 -3.27
C GLN A 608 8.68 -9.85 -4.62
N ARG A 609 9.64 -8.92 -4.63
CA ARG A 609 10.10 -8.28 -5.87
C ARG A 609 11.58 -8.45 -6.13
N LEU A 610 12.42 -8.36 -5.09
CA LEU A 610 13.85 -8.31 -5.28
C LEU A 610 14.54 -9.64 -5.09
N LEU A 611 14.07 -10.50 -4.19
CA LEU A 611 14.79 -11.71 -3.83
C LEU A 611 14.88 -12.68 -5.00
N SER A 612 13.78 -12.82 -5.75
CA SER A 612 13.74 -13.57 -7.02
C SER A 612 14.80 -13.05 -7.99
N LEU A 613 14.77 -11.74 -8.29
CA LEU A 613 15.71 -11.09 -9.18
C LEU A 613 17.16 -11.18 -8.72
N ALA A 614 17.39 -10.89 -7.44
CA ALA A 614 18.71 -10.82 -6.84
C ALA A 614 19.35 -12.19 -6.68
N THR A 615 18.60 -13.29 -6.79
CA THR A 615 19.13 -14.65 -6.61
C THR A 615 19.10 -15.51 -7.87
N ARG A 616 18.41 -15.06 -8.93
CA ARG A 616 18.22 -15.74 -10.22
C ARG A 616 19.50 -16.34 -10.83
N ASP A 617 20.58 -15.58 -10.84
CA ASP A 617 21.85 -16.02 -11.46
C ASP A 617 22.81 -16.69 -10.45
N TYR A 618 22.47 -16.69 -9.16
CA TYR A 618 23.39 -17.06 -8.08
C TYR A 618 22.97 -18.31 -7.31
N LEU A 619 21.68 -18.65 -7.33
CA LEU A 619 21.12 -19.83 -6.70
C LEU A 619 20.73 -20.88 -7.75
N HIS A 620 20.72 -22.14 -7.33
CA HIS A 620 20.27 -23.23 -8.18
C HIS A 620 18.76 -23.03 -8.49
N LYS A 621 18.31 -23.29 -9.73
CA LYS A 621 16.91 -23.07 -10.16
C LYS A 621 15.86 -23.71 -9.25
N GLU A 622 16.22 -24.83 -8.65
CA GLU A 622 15.40 -25.54 -7.67
C GLU A 622 15.30 -24.84 -6.31
N VAL A 623 16.33 -24.10 -5.89
CA VAL A 623 16.33 -23.26 -4.67
C VAL A 623 15.62 -21.95 -4.95
N GLU A 624 15.79 -21.40 -6.16
CA GLU A 624 15.09 -20.23 -6.65
C GLU A 624 13.56 -20.47 -6.70
N ALA A 625 13.09 -21.53 -7.36
CA ALA A 625 11.66 -21.87 -7.45
C ALA A 625 11.00 -22.09 -6.07
N ARG A 626 11.79 -22.50 -5.07
CA ARG A 626 11.36 -22.72 -3.68
C ARG A 626 11.38 -21.43 -2.84
N LEU A 627 12.39 -20.58 -3.02
CA LEU A 627 12.44 -19.24 -2.43
C LEU A 627 11.34 -18.32 -2.95
N ILE A 628 10.89 -18.54 -4.20
CA ILE A 628 9.87 -17.77 -4.91
C ILE A 628 8.51 -18.50 -4.90
N GLY A 629 8.25 -19.40 -3.95
CA GLY A 629 6.90 -19.95 -3.75
C GLY A 629 5.83 -18.83 -3.65
N PRO A 630 4.52 -19.13 -3.68
CA PRO A 630 3.47 -18.11 -3.83
C PRO A 630 3.44 -17.14 -2.63
N ILE A 631 4.29 -16.11 -2.67
CA ILE A 631 4.30 -14.97 -1.77
C ILE A 631 3.38 -13.95 -2.40
N GLN A 632 2.08 -14.18 -2.25
CA GLN A 632 1.06 -13.20 -2.59
C GLN A 632 0.42 -12.68 -1.30
N TYR A 633 1.11 -11.77 -0.64
CA TYR A 633 0.48 -10.97 0.41
C TYR A 633 0.42 -9.54 -0.04
N ARG A 634 -0.74 -8.92 0.06
CA ARG A 634 -0.88 -7.52 -0.27
C ARG A 634 -1.59 -6.88 0.91
N TRP A 635 -0.86 -5.94 1.54
CA TRP A 635 -1.37 -4.84 2.37
C TRP A 635 -1.57 -5.12 3.86
N MET A 636 -0.60 -4.73 4.70
CA MET A 636 -0.81 -4.40 6.13
C MET A 636 0.22 -3.37 6.67
N PHE A 637 0.44 -2.27 5.93
CA PHE A 637 1.35 -1.18 6.33
C PHE A 637 0.78 -0.11 7.30
N PRO A 638 -0.53 0.19 7.32
CA PRO A 638 -1.06 1.33 8.08
C PRO A 638 -0.87 1.21 9.59
N PHE A 639 -1.11 0.01 10.14
CA PHE A 639 -1.02 -0.25 11.57
C PHE A 639 0.39 0.01 12.13
N GLU A 640 1.43 -0.59 11.53
CA GLU A 640 2.82 -0.37 11.96
C GLU A 640 3.22 1.11 11.86
N ARG A 641 2.76 1.82 10.82
CA ARG A 641 2.99 3.26 10.66
C ARG A 641 2.30 4.05 11.76
N LYS A 642 1.07 3.69 12.14
CA LYS A 642 0.31 4.32 13.23
C LYS A 642 1.00 4.16 14.59
N LEU A 643 1.55 2.98 14.89
CA LEU A 643 2.40 2.79 16.08
C LEU A 643 3.64 3.70 16.06
N GLY A 644 4.23 3.87 14.87
CA GLY A 644 5.31 4.83 14.64
C GLY A 644 4.91 6.29 14.90
N VAL A 645 3.66 6.67 14.63
CA VAL A 645 3.09 7.99 14.94
C VAL A 645 2.92 8.15 16.45
N PHE A 646 2.36 7.17 17.16
CA PHE A 646 2.20 7.24 18.62
C PHE A 646 3.53 7.41 19.37
N LYS A 647 4.61 6.79 18.89
CA LYS A 647 5.96 7.02 19.44
C LYS A 647 6.37 8.50 19.39
N ARG A 648 5.94 9.25 18.36
CA ARG A 648 6.27 10.69 18.21
C ARG A 648 5.41 11.57 19.13
N TYR A 649 4.28 11.08 19.60
CA TYR A 649 3.42 11.80 20.54
C TYR A 649 4.00 11.86 21.96
N VAL A 650 4.91 10.95 22.30
CA VAL A 650 5.54 10.92 23.63
C VAL A 650 6.53 12.07 23.80
N ARG A 651 6.08 13.15 24.47
CA ARG A 651 6.92 14.31 24.83
C ARG A 651 7.44 14.25 26.26
N ASN A 652 6.67 13.67 27.18
CA ASN A 652 7.07 13.43 28.57
C ASN A 652 7.18 11.92 28.83
N LYS A 653 8.42 11.44 29.01
CA LYS A 653 8.70 10.01 29.22
C LYS A 653 8.18 9.46 30.55
N ALA A 654 7.86 10.32 31.53
CA ALA A 654 7.28 9.88 32.81
C ALA A 654 5.80 9.50 32.70
N ARG A 655 5.11 9.93 31.63
CA ARG A 655 3.68 9.67 31.39
C ARG A 655 3.41 9.41 29.91
N PRO A 656 3.97 8.33 29.32
CA PRO A 656 3.91 8.10 27.88
C PRO A 656 2.48 7.88 27.38
N GLU A 657 1.66 7.11 28.08
CA GLU A 657 0.25 6.87 27.70
C GLU A 657 -0.57 8.16 27.72
N ALA A 658 -0.32 9.04 28.70
CA ALA A 658 -1.00 10.34 28.78
C ALA A 658 -0.63 11.22 27.59
N CYS A 659 0.66 11.25 27.20
CA CYS A 659 1.10 12.03 26.05
C CYS A 659 0.44 11.54 24.76
N ILE A 660 0.36 10.21 24.56
CA ILE A 660 -0.26 9.63 23.37
C ILE A 660 -1.75 9.96 23.33
N ALA A 661 -2.49 9.78 24.44
CA ALA A 661 -3.92 10.04 24.47
C ALA A 661 -4.29 11.50 24.25
N GLU A 662 -3.60 12.43 24.90
CA GLU A 662 -3.87 13.87 24.73
C GLU A 662 -3.59 14.30 23.29
N GLN A 663 -2.44 13.91 22.73
CA GLN A 663 -2.09 14.26 21.36
C GLN A 663 -3.00 13.57 20.32
N TYR A 664 -3.50 12.37 20.63
CA TYR A 664 -4.47 11.68 19.77
C TYR A 664 -5.81 12.41 19.73
N ILE A 665 -6.36 12.84 20.87
CA ILE A 665 -7.60 13.65 20.91
C ILE A 665 -7.41 14.96 20.16
N ASP A 666 -6.28 15.64 20.39
CA ASP A 666 -6.00 16.90 19.72
C ASP A 666 -6.00 16.69 18.19
N ASN A 667 -5.37 15.61 17.74
CA ASN A 667 -5.30 15.26 16.33
C ASN A 667 -6.65 14.80 15.75
N GLU A 668 -7.44 14.03 16.50
CA GLU A 668 -8.76 13.54 16.10
C GLU A 668 -9.73 14.71 15.87
N CYS A 669 -9.81 15.63 16.85
CA CYS A 669 -10.66 16.82 16.77
C CYS A 669 -10.25 17.73 15.62
N LEU A 670 -8.96 18.05 15.48
CA LEU A 670 -8.52 18.94 14.40
C LEU A 670 -8.65 18.30 13.02
N THR A 671 -8.47 16.98 12.93
CA THR A 671 -8.74 16.26 11.68
C THR A 671 -10.21 16.41 11.32
N PHE A 672 -11.13 16.15 12.25
CA PHE A 672 -12.57 16.36 12.01
C PHE A 672 -12.89 17.81 11.61
N CYS A 673 -12.41 18.80 12.36
CA CYS A 673 -12.68 20.20 12.04
C CYS A 673 -12.15 20.59 10.65
N SER A 674 -11.02 20.01 10.25
CA SER A 674 -10.40 20.28 8.96
C SER A 674 -11.18 19.74 7.74
N MET A 675 -12.24 18.95 7.94
CA MET A 675 -13.15 18.57 6.86
C MET A 675 -14.00 19.75 6.37
N TYR A 676 -14.16 20.78 7.21
CA TYR A 676 -14.98 21.97 6.93
C TYR A 676 -14.14 23.22 6.65
N LEU A 677 -12.81 23.10 6.67
CA LEU A 677 -11.90 24.20 6.38
C LEU A 677 -11.53 24.17 4.89
N HIS A 678 -12.08 25.08 4.09
CA HIS A 678 -11.86 25.12 2.64
C HIS A 678 -10.68 26.03 2.26
N ASN A 679 -10.45 27.07 3.06
CA ASN A 679 -9.42 28.09 2.79
C ASN A 679 -8.02 27.78 3.34
N VAL A 680 -7.79 26.60 3.91
CA VAL A 680 -6.46 26.18 4.40
C VAL A 680 -6.12 24.77 3.95
N GLU A 681 -4.84 24.50 3.71
CA GLU A 681 -4.38 23.14 3.44
C GLU A 681 -4.66 22.25 4.67
N THR A 682 -5.44 21.19 4.47
CA THR A 682 -5.82 20.24 5.52
C THR A 682 -5.23 18.88 5.25
N ARG A 683 -5.40 17.94 6.18
CA ARG A 683 -4.97 16.55 5.92
C ARG A 683 -5.76 15.88 4.79
N PHE A 684 -6.94 16.41 4.47
CA PHE A 684 -7.82 15.89 3.42
C PHE A 684 -7.66 16.65 2.10
N SER A 685 -7.52 17.99 2.15
CA SER A 685 -7.31 18.82 0.95
C SER A 685 -5.85 18.86 0.49
N ARG A 686 -4.91 18.44 1.35
CA ARG A 686 -3.52 18.26 0.95
C ARG A 686 -3.45 17.26 -0.19
N MET A 687 -3.16 17.80 -1.38
CA MET A 687 -2.92 17.03 -2.57
C MET A 687 -1.92 15.91 -2.29
N GLU A 688 -2.23 14.72 -2.81
CA GLU A 688 -1.32 13.59 -2.69
C GLU A 688 0.04 13.92 -3.31
N ARG A 689 1.07 13.21 -2.88
CA ARG A 689 2.47 13.52 -3.20
C ARG A 689 2.76 13.71 -4.70
N ASN A 690 1.99 13.02 -5.54
CA ASN A 690 2.11 13.01 -7.00
C ASN A 690 0.78 13.41 -7.67
N TYR A 691 -0.05 14.22 -7.00
CA TYR A 691 -1.29 14.73 -7.58
C TYR A 691 -1.02 15.47 -8.90
N ASP A 692 -1.85 15.18 -9.89
CA ASP A 692 -1.94 15.88 -11.16
C ASP A 692 -3.24 16.67 -11.19
N ILE A 693 -3.15 17.94 -11.59
CA ILE A 693 -4.33 18.79 -11.76
C ILE A 693 -4.95 18.35 -13.09
N GLY A 694 -6.03 17.58 -13.02
CA GLY A 694 -6.86 17.26 -14.18
C GLY A 694 -7.81 18.41 -14.46
N GLU A 695 -7.33 19.46 -15.12
CA GLU A 695 -8.18 20.54 -15.63
C GLU A 695 -8.60 20.20 -17.06
N GLN A 696 -9.90 19.98 -17.28
CA GLN A 696 -10.44 20.00 -18.64
C GLN A 696 -10.42 21.44 -19.15
N LEU A 697 -9.36 21.79 -19.85
CA LEU A 697 -9.22 23.08 -20.53
C LEU A 697 -9.70 22.93 -21.98
N GLY A 698 -10.96 22.57 -22.24
CA GLY A 698 -11.55 22.69 -23.59
C GLY A 698 -12.51 21.59 -24.02
N ASN A 699 -13.07 21.77 -25.21
CA ASN A 699 -14.06 20.86 -25.80
C ASN A 699 -13.41 19.74 -26.62
N LEU A 700 -12.13 19.87 -27.00
CA LEU A 700 -11.36 18.84 -27.72
C LEU A 700 -10.56 17.96 -26.76
N SER A 701 -10.54 16.65 -27.02
CA SER A 701 -9.93 15.65 -26.14
C SER A 701 -8.43 15.87 -25.90
N VAL A 702 -7.69 16.39 -26.87
CA VAL A 702 -6.26 16.72 -26.74
C VAL A 702 -5.98 17.89 -25.79
N PHE A 703 -6.97 18.75 -25.54
CA PHE A 703 -6.86 19.87 -24.60
C PHE A 703 -7.38 19.52 -23.20
N ALA A 704 -7.90 18.31 -22.99
CA ALA A 704 -8.10 17.75 -21.67
C ALA A 704 -6.73 17.49 -21.02
N CYS A 705 -6.16 18.52 -20.41
CA CYS A 705 -4.79 18.51 -19.92
C CYS A 705 -4.71 17.69 -18.62
N SER A 706 -4.30 16.43 -18.72
CA SER A 706 -3.85 15.66 -17.55
C SER A 706 -2.35 15.88 -17.35
N GLY A 707 -1.96 16.47 -16.22
CA GLY A 707 -0.56 16.47 -15.83
C GLY A 707 -0.09 17.80 -15.26
N HIS A 708 0.64 17.71 -14.16
CA HIS A 708 1.19 18.85 -13.44
C HIS A 708 2.73 18.89 -13.59
N PRO A 709 3.28 19.61 -14.59
CA PRO A 709 4.72 19.80 -14.71
C PRO A 709 5.27 20.61 -13.53
N PHE A 710 6.45 20.26 -13.04
CA PHE A 710 7.06 20.91 -11.88
C PHE A 710 8.55 21.22 -12.04
N GLY A 711 8.98 22.27 -11.35
CA GLY A 711 10.26 22.93 -11.57
C GLY A 711 10.10 24.07 -12.57
N GLY A 712 11.04 25.03 -12.55
CA GLY A 712 10.98 26.17 -13.46
C GLY A 712 11.06 25.70 -14.92
N PRO A 713 10.18 26.22 -15.82
CA PRO A 713 10.24 25.89 -17.23
C PRO A 713 11.54 26.41 -17.85
N ARG A 714 12.08 25.66 -18.81
CA ARG A 714 13.08 26.20 -19.74
C ARG A 714 12.40 26.49 -21.07
N TYR A 715 12.55 27.72 -21.56
CA TYR A 715 12.00 28.10 -22.85
C TYR A 715 12.95 27.66 -23.96
N GLY A 716 12.37 27.12 -25.03
CA GLY A 716 13.06 26.71 -26.24
C GLY A 716 12.19 26.91 -27.46
N GLU A 717 12.76 26.73 -28.64
CA GLU A 717 12.03 26.74 -29.91
C GLU A 717 12.16 25.36 -30.56
N LEU A 718 11.04 24.81 -31.05
CA LEU A 718 11.06 23.56 -31.78
C LEU A 718 11.67 23.78 -33.17
N SER A 719 12.51 22.83 -33.62
CA SER A 719 12.95 22.82 -35.01
C SER A 719 11.74 22.63 -35.94
N ASP A 720 11.76 23.16 -37.16
CA ASP A 720 10.68 22.95 -38.15
C ASP A 720 10.32 21.47 -38.33
N PHE A 721 11.31 20.59 -38.19
CA PHE A 721 11.13 19.15 -38.27
C PHE A 721 10.38 18.59 -37.05
N ASP A 722 10.80 18.95 -35.84
CA ASP A 722 10.13 18.52 -34.60
C ASP A 722 8.73 19.14 -34.50
N TRP A 723 8.55 20.39 -34.91
CA TRP A 723 7.26 21.08 -34.89
C TRP A 723 6.24 20.36 -35.78
N LYS A 724 6.62 20.00 -37.02
CA LYS A 724 5.73 19.25 -37.93
C LYS A 724 5.32 17.90 -37.36
N LYS A 725 6.26 17.21 -36.69
CA LYS A 725 5.98 15.93 -36.04
C LYS A 725 5.06 16.08 -34.85
N VAL A 726 5.31 17.05 -33.99
CA VAL A 726 4.46 17.35 -32.82
C VAL A 726 3.06 17.73 -33.27
N HIS A 727 2.93 18.60 -34.28
CA HIS A 727 1.64 19.00 -34.82
C HIS A 727 0.86 17.80 -35.40
N LEU A 728 1.50 16.98 -36.25
CA LEU A 728 0.88 15.76 -36.78
C LEU A 728 0.50 14.78 -35.66
N PHE A 729 1.36 14.64 -34.64
CA PHE A 729 1.12 13.75 -33.51
C PHE A 729 -0.10 14.19 -32.69
N VAL A 730 -0.24 15.48 -32.39
CA VAL A 730 -1.41 16.01 -31.67
C VAL A 730 -2.68 15.79 -32.50
N LEU A 731 -2.65 16.03 -33.82
CA LEU A 731 -3.79 15.77 -34.70
C LEU A 731 -4.22 14.29 -34.66
N LYS A 732 -3.27 13.35 -34.78
CA LYS A 732 -3.57 11.90 -34.75
C LYS A 732 -4.19 11.41 -33.44
N ASN A 733 -4.04 12.15 -32.35
CA ASN A 733 -4.55 11.78 -31.03
C ASN A 733 -5.77 12.63 -30.61
N CYS A 734 -6.35 13.40 -31.54
CA CYS A 734 -7.59 14.14 -31.33
C CYS A 734 -8.76 13.30 -31.87
N GLU A 735 -9.66 12.89 -30.99
CA GLU A 735 -10.75 11.97 -31.33
C GLU A 735 -11.78 12.64 -32.23
N GLU A 736 -12.02 13.93 -32.01
CA GLU A 736 -13.02 14.74 -32.69
C GLU A 736 -12.70 14.98 -34.17
N ILE A 737 -11.46 14.71 -34.62
CA ILE A 737 -11.05 14.89 -36.02
C ILE A 737 -10.95 13.58 -36.82
N GLU A 738 -11.36 12.44 -36.24
CA GLU A 738 -11.25 11.13 -36.90
C GLU A 738 -12.08 11.03 -38.19
N THR A 739 -13.20 11.76 -38.26
CA THR A 739 -14.03 11.89 -39.47
C THR A 739 -13.23 12.52 -40.62
N PHE A 740 -12.56 13.65 -40.37
CA PHE A 740 -11.67 14.31 -41.33
C PHE A 740 -10.52 13.40 -41.78
N ARG A 741 -9.96 12.61 -40.85
CA ARG A 741 -8.90 11.64 -41.19
C ARG A 741 -9.42 10.57 -42.15
N SER A 742 -10.59 10.03 -41.86
CA SER A 742 -11.23 8.99 -42.68
C SER A 742 -11.58 9.50 -44.08
N GLU A 743 -12.09 10.73 -44.18
CA GLU A 743 -12.39 11.39 -45.46
C GLU A 743 -11.13 11.56 -46.32
N HIS A 744 -10.05 12.12 -45.75
CA HIS A 744 -8.80 12.29 -46.49
C HIS A 744 -8.16 10.95 -46.89
N ILE A 745 -8.26 9.90 -46.06
CA ILE A 745 -7.81 8.56 -46.44
C ILE A 745 -8.64 8.05 -47.63
N ALA A 746 -9.97 8.21 -47.61
CA ALA A 746 -10.84 7.80 -48.70
C ALA A 746 -10.51 8.52 -50.01
N GLU A 747 -10.23 9.83 -49.96
CA GLU A 747 -9.75 10.61 -51.11
C GLU A 747 -8.43 10.06 -51.66
N LEU A 748 -7.44 9.82 -50.79
CA LEU A 748 -6.14 9.30 -51.20
C LEU A 748 -6.21 7.89 -51.79
N VAL A 749 -7.11 7.04 -51.26
CA VAL A 749 -7.38 5.68 -51.77
C VAL A 749 -8.04 5.75 -53.14
N ALA A 750 -8.99 6.67 -53.34
CA ALA A 750 -9.64 6.89 -54.63
C ALA A 750 -8.65 7.38 -55.70
N GLU A 751 -7.64 8.16 -55.32
CA GLU A 751 -6.56 8.56 -56.23
C GLU A 751 -5.59 7.41 -56.54
N SER A 752 -5.16 6.65 -55.54
CA SER A 752 -4.22 5.54 -55.67
C SER A 752 -4.16 4.69 -54.39
N GLY A 753 -4.04 3.37 -54.52
CA GLY A 753 -3.83 2.49 -53.35
C GLY A 753 -2.39 2.49 -52.79
N ILE A 754 -1.44 3.18 -53.44
CA ILE A 754 -0.01 3.06 -53.12
C ILE A 754 0.37 4.07 -52.02
N ASN A 755 1.08 3.60 -50.98
CA ASN A 755 1.65 4.43 -49.90
C ASN A 755 0.64 5.41 -49.27
N VAL A 756 -0.62 4.99 -49.13
CA VAL A 756 -1.73 5.84 -48.64
C VAL A 756 -1.39 6.46 -47.29
N GLU A 757 -0.89 5.67 -46.33
CA GLU A 757 -0.55 6.18 -44.99
C GLU A 757 0.56 7.23 -45.03
N LYS A 758 1.64 6.99 -45.78
CA LYS A 758 2.72 7.95 -45.92
C LYS A 758 2.27 9.24 -46.61
N ARG A 759 1.39 9.13 -47.63
CA ARG A 759 0.78 10.30 -48.29
C ARG A 759 -0.15 11.04 -47.32
N HIS A 760 -0.93 10.32 -46.53
CA HIS A 760 -1.81 10.88 -45.52
C HIS A 760 -1.02 11.69 -44.50
N ASP A 761 0.02 11.11 -43.89
CA ASP A 761 0.86 11.80 -42.90
C ASP A 761 1.52 13.07 -43.43
N LEU A 762 1.92 13.08 -44.70
CA LEU A 762 2.54 14.24 -45.35
C LEU A 762 1.54 15.35 -45.73
N GLN A 763 0.33 14.97 -46.17
CA GLN A 763 -0.61 15.91 -46.78
C GLN A 763 -1.73 16.34 -45.82
N PHE A 764 -2.07 15.51 -44.83
CA PHE A 764 -3.22 15.70 -43.95
C PHE A 764 -3.19 17.02 -43.19
N PRO A 765 -2.09 17.48 -42.54
CA PRO A 765 -2.11 18.75 -41.82
C PRO A 765 -2.49 19.95 -42.70
N ARG A 766 -2.03 19.97 -43.96
CA ARG A 766 -2.35 21.02 -44.92
C ARG A 766 -3.78 20.90 -45.45
N TRP A 767 -4.23 19.68 -45.72
CA TRP A 767 -5.60 19.40 -46.17
C TRP A 767 -6.62 19.77 -45.08
N PHE A 768 -6.36 19.33 -43.85
CA PHE A 768 -7.20 19.60 -42.67
C PHE A 768 -7.32 21.10 -42.40
N ARG A 769 -6.21 21.84 -42.46
CA ARG A 769 -6.22 23.30 -42.34
C ARG A 769 -7.14 23.98 -43.35
N LYS A 770 -7.10 23.59 -44.62
CA LYS A 770 -7.97 24.16 -45.65
C LYS A 770 -9.45 23.87 -45.38
N CYS A 771 -9.77 22.64 -44.96
CA CYS A 771 -11.14 22.24 -44.64
C CYS A 771 -11.69 23.03 -43.45
N VAL A 772 -10.89 23.17 -42.38
CA VAL A 772 -11.30 23.92 -41.19
C VAL A 772 -11.39 25.42 -41.46
N GLU A 773 -10.50 26.00 -42.27
CA GLU A 773 -10.58 27.41 -42.70
C GLU A 773 -11.88 27.69 -43.47
N GLN A 774 -12.31 26.75 -44.33
CA GLN A 774 -13.59 26.84 -45.02
C GLN A 774 -14.78 26.75 -44.04
N LEU A 775 -14.80 25.74 -43.17
CA LEU A 775 -15.86 25.57 -42.15
C LEU A 775 -15.95 26.77 -41.21
N HIS A 776 -14.82 27.39 -40.87
CA HIS A 776 -14.81 28.61 -40.07
C HIS A 776 -15.42 29.80 -40.81
N SER A 777 -15.13 29.95 -42.10
CA SER A 777 -15.74 31.01 -42.93
C SER A 777 -17.27 30.85 -43.06
N GLU A 778 -17.76 29.63 -42.89
CA GLU A 778 -19.19 29.26 -42.88
C GLU A 778 -19.81 29.34 -41.45
N GLY A 779 -19.01 29.65 -40.43
CA GLY A 779 -19.46 29.75 -39.03
C GLY A 779 -19.68 28.40 -38.33
N LEU A 780 -19.18 27.30 -38.89
CA LEU A 780 -19.40 25.92 -38.43
C LEU A 780 -18.22 25.34 -37.64
N ALA A 781 -17.08 26.02 -37.56
CA ALA A 781 -15.90 25.60 -36.78
C ALA A 781 -15.64 26.55 -35.60
N ASN A 782 -15.25 25.99 -34.45
CA ASN A 782 -14.89 26.77 -33.26
C ASN A 782 -13.40 27.18 -33.27
N ASP A 783 -13.05 28.16 -32.43
CA ASP A 783 -11.68 28.68 -32.32
C ASP A 783 -10.64 27.61 -31.93
N GLU A 784 -11.05 26.62 -31.13
CA GLU A 784 -10.21 25.50 -30.73
C GLU A 784 -9.80 24.63 -31.94
N LEU A 785 -10.74 24.30 -32.82
CA LEU A 785 -10.50 23.49 -34.01
C LEU A 785 -9.60 24.21 -35.02
N ILE A 786 -9.78 25.52 -35.18
CA ILE A 786 -8.94 26.35 -36.05
C ILE A 786 -7.53 26.49 -35.49
N SER A 787 -7.40 26.70 -34.19
CA SER A 787 -6.08 26.73 -33.55
C SER A 787 -5.38 25.39 -33.66
N LEU A 788 -6.11 24.28 -33.50
CA LEU A 788 -5.58 22.94 -33.68
C LEU A 788 -5.08 22.74 -35.11
N ALA A 789 -5.82 23.20 -36.12
CA ALA A 789 -5.46 23.11 -37.54
C ALA A 789 -4.25 23.99 -37.93
N ASN A 790 -4.05 25.12 -37.25
CA ASN A 790 -2.90 26.00 -37.44
C ASN A 790 -1.61 25.46 -36.80
N GLY A 791 -1.76 24.58 -35.80
CA GLY A 791 -0.65 24.02 -35.03
C GLY A 791 -0.20 24.90 -33.85
N PRO A 792 0.71 24.38 -33.01
CA PRO A 792 1.13 25.05 -31.77
C PRO A 792 2.08 26.22 -32.02
N ASP A 793 2.25 27.11 -31.03
CA ASP A 793 3.33 28.12 -31.02
C ASP A 793 4.70 27.40 -31.17
N THR A 794 5.63 28.01 -31.90
CA THR A 794 6.98 27.46 -32.12
C THR A 794 7.81 27.50 -30.83
N ARG A 795 7.50 28.44 -29.94
CA ARG A 795 8.10 28.56 -28.60
C ARG A 795 7.41 27.62 -27.65
N VAL A 796 8.20 26.77 -27.00
CA VAL A 796 7.72 25.70 -26.13
C VAL A 796 8.38 25.76 -24.77
N LYS A 797 7.72 25.14 -23.78
CA LYS A 797 8.26 25.03 -22.42
C LYS A 797 8.74 23.61 -22.19
N HIS A 798 10.00 23.47 -21.76
CA HIS A 798 10.60 22.19 -21.40
C HIS A 798 10.63 22.02 -19.88
N TYR A 799 10.29 20.83 -19.42
CA TYR A 799 10.28 20.45 -18.02
C TYR A 799 11.14 19.21 -17.78
N THR A 800 11.72 19.14 -16.58
CA THR A 800 12.52 17.98 -16.17
C THR A 800 11.72 17.01 -15.30
N GLY A 801 10.48 17.33 -14.97
CA GLY A 801 9.58 16.45 -14.21
C GLY A 801 8.13 16.90 -14.28
N CYS A 802 7.22 15.92 -14.17
CA CYS A 802 5.78 16.12 -14.23
C CYS A 802 5.07 15.03 -13.42
N ASN A 803 3.96 15.37 -12.78
CA ASN A 803 3.05 14.39 -12.20
C ASN A 803 1.92 14.11 -13.19
N VAL A 804 1.62 12.85 -13.49
CA VAL A 804 0.52 12.46 -14.38
C VAL A 804 -0.12 11.18 -13.86
N ASN A 805 -1.45 11.13 -13.79
CA ASN A 805 -2.25 10.02 -13.30
C ASN A 805 -1.80 9.51 -11.90
N GLY A 806 -1.46 10.43 -10.99
CA GLY A 806 -0.89 10.09 -9.68
C GLY A 806 0.54 9.54 -9.68
N PHE A 807 1.23 9.51 -10.83
CA PHE A 807 2.63 9.08 -10.95
C PHE A 807 3.57 10.25 -11.19
N ARG A 808 4.76 10.18 -10.59
CA ARG A 808 5.81 11.16 -10.80
C ARG A 808 6.75 10.69 -11.89
N PHE A 809 6.88 11.50 -12.94
CA PHE A 809 7.83 11.30 -14.02
C PHE A 809 8.98 12.32 -13.94
N HIS A 810 10.18 11.86 -14.28
CA HIS A 810 11.37 12.70 -14.46
C HIS A 810 12.03 12.37 -15.78
N THR A 811 12.69 13.36 -16.40
CA THR A 811 13.61 13.07 -17.49
C THR A 811 14.77 12.21 -17.00
N LYS A 812 15.32 11.36 -17.88
CA LYS A 812 16.41 10.46 -17.54
C LYS A 812 17.63 11.20 -16.97
N ASP A 813 17.93 12.37 -17.53
CA ASP A 813 19.03 13.22 -17.07
C ASP A 813 18.83 13.72 -15.63
N ARG A 814 17.59 14.10 -15.27
CA ARG A 814 17.26 14.48 -13.90
C ARG A 814 17.37 13.30 -12.95
N GLU A 815 16.93 12.11 -13.39
CA GLU A 815 16.97 10.88 -12.61
C GLU A 815 18.39 10.41 -12.27
N ASN A 816 19.37 10.60 -13.17
CA ASN A 816 20.75 10.15 -12.96
C ASN A 816 21.34 10.63 -11.62
N ASN A 817 20.94 11.81 -11.17
CA ASN A 817 21.36 12.42 -9.89
C ASN A 817 20.43 12.09 -8.70
N LYS A 818 19.48 11.16 -8.86
CA LYS A 818 18.48 10.79 -7.84
C LYS A 818 18.64 9.34 -7.39
N LYS A 819 18.10 9.08 -6.19
CA LYS A 819 17.99 7.73 -5.61
C LYS A 819 16.69 7.02 -6.00
N THR A 820 15.74 7.72 -6.61
CA THR A 820 14.52 7.16 -7.18
C THR A 820 14.66 7.00 -8.69
N GLN A 821 13.87 6.10 -9.29
CA GLN A 821 13.77 5.89 -10.73
C GLN A 821 12.35 6.21 -11.19
N ASN A 822 12.19 7.31 -11.92
CA ASN A 822 10.91 7.90 -12.33
C ASN A 822 10.89 8.23 -13.84
N SER A 823 11.85 7.73 -14.62
CA SER A 823 11.92 7.97 -16.07
C SER A 823 11.29 6.86 -16.91
N GLY A 824 11.03 5.68 -16.33
CA GLY A 824 10.45 4.55 -17.06
C GLY A 824 8.97 4.76 -17.34
N VAL A 825 8.54 4.42 -18.56
CA VAL A 825 7.16 4.58 -19.05
C VAL A 825 6.67 3.30 -19.71
N VAL A 826 5.38 3.02 -19.58
CA VAL A 826 4.69 1.91 -20.26
C VAL A 826 3.41 2.45 -20.89
N VAL A 827 3.23 2.17 -22.17
CA VAL A 827 2.09 2.63 -22.98
C VAL A 827 1.59 1.48 -23.84
N GLU A 828 0.28 1.28 -23.89
CA GLU A 828 -0.32 0.31 -24.79
C GLU A 828 -0.43 0.91 -26.19
N GLY A 829 -0.03 0.17 -27.23
CA GLY A 829 -0.11 0.62 -28.61
C GLY A 829 -0.14 -0.54 -29.60
N GLU A 830 -0.30 -0.25 -30.88
CA GLU A 830 -0.44 -1.27 -31.93
C GLU A 830 0.84 -1.44 -32.77
N HIS A 831 1.46 -2.62 -32.71
CA HIS A 831 2.57 -3.00 -33.58
C HIS A 831 2.21 -4.21 -34.45
N ASN A 832 2.34 -4.12 -35.77
CA ASN A 832 2.01 -5.21 -36.71
C ASN A 832 0.59 -5.80 -36.49
N LYS A 833 -0.43 -4.93 -36.33
CA LYS A 833 -1.84 -5.32 -36.07
C LYS A 833 -2.06 -6.09 -34.77
N LYS A 834 -1.15 -5.91 -33.81
CA LYS A 834 -1.27 -6.48 -32.46
C LYS A 834 -1.09 -5.38 -31.43
N ILE A 835 -1.97 -5.38 -30.44
CA ILE A 835 -1.82 -4.53 -29.26
C ILE A 835 -0.67 -5.10 -28.43
N ILE A 836 0.34 -4.27 -28.15
CA ILE A 836 1.49 -4.59 -27.32
C ILE A 836 1.79 -3.45 -26.34
N ASP A 837 2.47 -3.78 -25.25
CA ASP A 837 3.03 -2.78 -24.35
C ASP A 837 4.36 -2.24 -24.88
N PHE A 838 4.44 -0.94 -25.10
CA PHE A 838 5.67 -0.21 -25.36
C PHE A 838 6.34 0.18 -24.05
N TYR A 839 7.64 -0.09 -23.94
CA TYR A 839 8.46 0.27 -22.78
C TYR A 839 9.48 1.31 -23.20
N GLY A 840 9.64 2.37 -22.43
CA GLY A 840 10.57 3.44 -22.78
C GLY A 840 11.12 4.23 -21.59
N VAL A 841 11.91 5.25 -21.90
CA VAL A 841 12.39 6.24 -20.91
C VAL A 841 12.14 7.67 -21.37
N VAL A 842 11.67 8.51 -20.45
CA VAL A 842 11.43 9.94 -20.71
C VAL A 842 12.75 10.67 -20.92
N LYS A 843 12.95 11.24 -22.10
CA LYS A 843 14.04 12.18 -22.42
C LYS A 843 13.69 13.61 -22.10
N ASP A 844 12.50 14.03 -22.50
CA ASP A 844 12.06 15.42 -22.37
C ASP A 844 10.55 15.50 -22.13
N ILE A 845 10.11 16.60 -21.52
CA ILE A 845 8.70 16.88 -21.26
C ILE A 845 8.43 18.26 -21.83
N ILE A 846 7.58 18.33 -22.85
CA ILE A 846 7.36 19.51 -23.68
C ILE A 846 5.91 19.94 -23.52
N GLU A 847 5.70 21.19 -23.09
CA GLU A 847 4.38 21.84 -23.13
C GLU A 847 4.35 22.75 -24.37
N VAL A 848 3.37 22.50 -25.23
CA VAL A 848 3.09 23.31 -26.42
C VAL A 848 1.83 24.14 -26.18
N ASP A 849 1.90 25.42 -26.53
CA ASP A 849 0.80 26.36 -26.34
C ASP A 849 -0.03 26.51 -27.63
N TYR A 850 -1.34 26.61 -27.46
CA TYR A 850 -2.35 26.90 -28.49
C TYR A 850 -3.17 28.11 -28.01
N LEU A 851 -3.88 28.79 -28.94
CA LEU A 851 -4.71 29.96 -28.62
C LEU A 851 -4.01 31.00 -27.72
N GLN A 852 -2.78 31.39 -28.09
CA GLN A 852 -1.99 32.38 -27.33
C GLN A 852 -1.77 32.03 -25.85
N GLY A 853 -1.75 30.74 -25.52
CA GLY A 853 -1.53 30.22 -24.16
C GLY A 853 -2.82 29.93 -23.39
N ALA A 854 -4.00 30.14 -23.98
CA ALA A 854 -5.27 29.75 -23.37
C ALA A 854 -5.48 28.23 -23.34
N LYS A 855 -4.82 27.50 -24.25
CA LYS A 855 -4.85 26.03 -24.32
C LYS A 855 -3.42 25.51 -24.39
N ARG A 856 -3.19 24.33 -23.81
CA ARG A 856 -1.86 23.70 -23.79
C ARG A 856 -1.97 22.19 -23.95
N VAL A 857 -0.94 21.59 -24.52
CA VAL A 857 -0.80 20.13 -24.62
C VAL A 857 0.54 19.72 -24.05
N LEU A 858 0.53 18.75 -23.14
CA LEU A 858 1.73 18.21 -22.51
C LEU A 858 2.14 16.90 -23.18
N ILE A 859 3.35 16.89 -23.75
CA ILE A 859 3.89 15.79 -24.55
C ILE A 859 5.19 15.31 -23.93
N PHE A 860 5.33 13.99 -23.81
CA PHE A 860 6.56 13.35 -23.38
C PHE A 860 7.32 12.86 -24.60
N LYS A 861 8.60 13.22 -24.67
CA LYS A 861 9.54 12.65 -25.65
C LYS A 861 10.27 11.50 -24.98
N CYS A 862 10.15 10.31 -25.56
CA CYS A 862 10.65 9.06 -25.00
C CYS A 862 11.61 8.36 -25.97
N ASP A 863 12.61 7.68 -25.40
CA ASP A 863 13.35 6.65 -26.12
C ASP A 863 12.60 5.33 -25.89
N TRP A 864 12.01 4.75 -26.93
CA TRP A 864 11.29 3.48 -26.86
C TRP A 864 12.23 2.31 -27.07
N TRP A 865 12.14 1.27 -26.24
CA TRP A 865 12.98 0.09 -26.35
C TRP A 865 12.49 -0.84 -27.47
N ASN A 866 13.44 -1.43 -28.19
CA ASN A 866 13.14 -2.37 -29.27
C ASN A 866 12.70 -3.73 -28.70
N LEU A 867 11.46 -4.13 -29.02
CA LEU A 867 10.87 -5.38 -28.53
C LEU A 867 10.87 -6.50 -29.59
N ASN A 868 11.41 -6.27 -30.79
CA ASN A 868 11.53 -7.35 -31.78
C ASN A 868 12.59 -8.37 -31.35
N ASP A 869 12.35 -9.61 -31.79
CA ASP A 869 13.11 -10.83 -31.51
C ASP A 869 12.94 -11.45 -30.11
N ARG A 870 13.32 -12.73 -29.99
CA ARG A 870 13.39 -13.48 -28.70
C ARG A 870 14.35 -12.86 -27.67
N SER A 871 15.09 -11.82 -28.05
CA SER A 871 16.06 -11.09 -27.22
C SER A 871 15.61 -9.69 -26.80
N GLY A 872 14.53 -9.13 -27.36
CA GLY A 872 14.03 -7.78 -27.05
C GLY A 872 13.22 -7.73 -25.76
N ILE A 873 12.35 -8.74 -25.59
CA ILE A 873 11.55 -8.93 -24.37
C ILE A 873 11.59 -10.41 -23.96
N GLN A 874 11.83 -10.65 -22.67
CA GLN A 874 11.80 -11.98 -22.09
C GLN A 874 10.86 -11.99 -20.91
N MET A 875 9.81 -12.80 -21.01
CA MET A 875 8.93 -13.08 -19.89
C MET A 875 9.40 -14.35 -19.21
N ASP A 876 9.78 -14.24 -17.95
CA ASP A 876 10.07 -15.41 -17.14
C ASP A 876 8.76 -16.10 -16.74
N ARG A 877 8.55 -17.30 -17.28
CA ARG A 877 7.34 -18.10 -17.03
C ARG A 877 7.18 -18.51 -15.57
N ASN A 878 8.26 -18.51 -14.78
CA ASN A 878 8.23 -18.93 -13.38
C ASN A 878 8.01 -17.76 -12.40
N SER A 879 8.38 -16.53 -12.78
CA SER A 879 8.34 -15.36 -11.89
C SER A 879 7.39 -14.25 -12.35
N ASN A 880 6.77 -14.37 -13.53
CA ASN A 880 5.94 -13.32 -14.16
C ASN A 880 6.67 -11.97 -14.28
N ILE A 881 8.00 -12.00 -14.42
CA ILE A 881 8.83 -10.81 -14.60
C ILE A 881 9.11 -10.62 -16.09
N THR A 882 8.84 -9.40 -16.56
CA THR A 882 9.19 -8.95 -17.91
C THR A 882 10.56 -8.28 -17.89
N SER A 883 11.52 -8.86 -18.60
CA SER A 883 12.85 -8.26 -18.83
C SER A 883 12.89 -7.64 -20.22
N VAL A 884 13.25 -6.36 -20.31
CA VAL A 884 13.34 -5.61 -21.56
C VAL A 884 14.80 -5.29 -21.86
N ASN A 885 15.23 -5.53 -23.09
CA ASN A 885 16.56 -5.19 -23.55
C ASN A 885 16.67 -3.70 -23.87
N VAL A 886 17.48 -2.99 -23.09
CA VAL A 886 17.64 -1.53 -23.19
C VAL A 886 18.80 -1.10 -24.10
N CYS A 887 19.40 -2.02 -24.86
CA CYS A 887 20.55 -1.71 -25.73
C CYS A 887 20.13 -1.21 -27.13
N LYS A 888 18.85 -1.34 -27.50
CA LYS A 888 18.34 -0.95 -28.82
C LYS A 888 17.05 -0.17 -28.65
N THR A 889 16.89 0.89 -29.43
CA THR A 889 15.67 1.71 -29.47
C THR A 889 14.86 1.44 -30.73
N TRP A 890 13.61 1.90 -30.69
CA TRP A 890 12.63 1.89 -31.74
C TRP A 890 11.99 3.26 -31.89
N TYR A 891 11.40 3.51 -33.06
CA TYR A 891 10.57 4.69 -33.32
C TYR A 891 11.27 6.01 -32.96
N ASP A 892 12.57 6.13 -33.27
CA ASP A 892 13.32 7.39 -33.09
C ASP A 892 12.66 8.54 -33.87
N ASP A 893 11.88 8.21 -34.91
CA ASP A 893 11.09 9.13 -35.70
C ASP A 893 9.69 9.45 -35.14
N GLN A 894 9.16 8.65 -34.21
CA GLN A 894 7.89 8.86 -33.49
C GLN A 894 8.07 8.71 -31.96
N PRO A 895 8.83 9.61 -31.32
CA PRO A 895 9.20 9.45 -29.90
C PRO A 895 8.14 9.99 -28.92
N PHE A 896 6.98 10.43 -29.38
CA PHE A 896 6.04 11.24 -28.58
C PHE A 896 4.92 10.40 -27.97
N VAL A 897 4.49 10.79 -26.78
CA VAL A 897 3.28 10.28 -26.11
C VAL A 897 2.59 11.42 -25.36
N LEU A 898 1.25 11.43 -25.35
CA LEU A 898 0.50 12.40 -24.56
C LEU A 898 0.53 12.04 -23.08
N ALA A 899 0.51 13.05 -22.22
CA ALA A 899 0.55 12.85 -20.78
C ALA A 899 -0.55 11.86 -20.31
N TYR A 900 -1.81 12.02 -20.71
CA TYR A 900 -2.92 11.17 -20.22
C TYR A 900 -2.77 9.69 -20.56
N GLN A 901 -2.07 9.37 -21.66
CA GLN A 901 -1.84 8.00 -22.13
C GLN A 901 -0.81 7.24 -21.27
N MET A 902 -0.12 7.94 -20.36
CA MET A 902 0.98 7.37 -19.60
C MET A 902 0.50 6.55 -18.41
N GLY A 903 0.93 5.28 -18.38
CA GLY A 903 0.93 4.44 -17.19
C GLY A 903 2.28 4.46 -16.46
N GLY A 904 2.25 4.38 -15.12
CA GLY A 904 3.45 4.07 -14.34
C GLY A 904 3.95 2.64 -14.60
N PRO A 905 5.24 2.31 -14.34
CA PRO A 905 5.76 0.96 -14.52
C PRO A 905 4.91 -0.10 -13.81
N GLY A 906 4.27 -0.98 -14.58
CA GLY A 906 3.46 -2.10 -14.07
C GLY A 906 2.00 -1.79 -13.71
N ARG A 907 1.44 -0.64 -14.10
CA ARG A 907 -0.02 -0.38 -14.04
C ARG A 907 -0.56 0.15 -15.38
N ARG A 908 -1.67 -0.43 -15.81
CA ARG A 908 -2.47 0.00 -16.97
C ARG A 908 -3.37 1.18 -16.59
N VAL A 909 -3.58 2.11 -17.51
CA VAL A 909 -4.75 2.98 -17.50
C VAL A 909 -5.85 2.18 -18.23
N VAL A 910 -6.77 1.57 -17.47
CA VAL A 910 -7.88 0.80 -18.05
C VAL A 910 -9.10 1.72 -18.13
N GLY A 911 -9.56 2.03 -19.35
CA GLY A 911 -10.80 2.79 -19.54
C GLY A 911 -10.82 3.77 -20.72
N GLN A 912 -9.70 4.01 -21.40
CA GLN A 912 -9.67 4.84 -22.61
C GLN A 912 -8.78 4.12 -23.64
N SER A 913 -9.38 3.68 -24.74
CA SER A 913 -8.64 3.16 -25.89
C SER A 913 -7.69 4.24 -26.38
N ALA A 914 -6.38 3.98 -26.40
CA ALA A 914 -5.42 4.91 -26.98
C ALA A 914 -5.74 5.11 -28.47
N PRO A 915 -5.86 6.35 -28.97
CA PRO A 915 -5.84 6.61 -30.40
C PRO A 915 -4.51 6.13 -30.98
N THR A 916 -4.64 5.38 -32.07
CA THR A 916 -3.65 4.77 -32.97
C THR A 916 -2.42 5.64 -33.31
N SER A 917 -1.46 5.78 -32.39
CA SER A 917 -0.30 6.69 -32.58
C SER A 917 1.09 6.03 -32.68
N LEU A 918 1.21 4.70 -32.49
CA LEU A 918 2.47 3.96 -32.63
C LEU A 918 2.38 2.84 -33.68
N HIS A 919 1.89 3.13 -34.90
CA HIS A 919 1.84 2.15 -35.99
C HIS A 919 3.23 1.84 -36.56
N GLY A 920 3.58 0.55 -36.65
CA GLY A 920 4.79 0.08 -37.34
C GLY A 920 4.50 -0.41 -38.75
N ASP A 921 5.12 0.23 -39.75
CA ASP A 921 5.14 -0.23 -41.14
C ASP A 921 6.11 -1.41 -41.36
N SER A 922 5.69 -2.37 -42.18
CA SER A 922 6.56 -3.47 -42.65
C SER A 922 7.57 -2.98 -43.69
N ASN A 923 8.87 -3.07 -43.40
CA ASN A 923 9.93 -2.87 -44.40
C ASN A 923 9.81 -3.89 -45.54
N VAL A 924 9.37 -3.44 -46.72
CA VAL A 924 9.56 -4.13 -48.00
C VAL A 924 10.87 -3.66 -48.62
N HIS A 925 11.80 -4.59 -48.82
CA HIS A 925 12.93 -4.39 -49.73
C HIS A 925 12.41 -4.21 -51.16
N SER A 926 12.68 -3.06 -51.78
CA SER A 926 12.62 -2.92 -53.24
C SER A 926 14.04 -3.02 -53.80
N HIS A 927 14.34 -4.19 -54.37
CA HIS A 927 15.20 -4.28 -55.55
C HIS A 927 14.56 -3.42 -56.64
N ASP A 928 15.34 -2.59 -57.33
CA ASP A 928 15.21 -2.44 -58.78
C ASP A 928 16.46 -1.81 -59.40
N GLU A 929 16.64 -2.18 -60.66
CA GLU A 929 17.86 -2.29 -61.43
C GLU A 929 18.46 -0.96 -61.90
N ILE A 930 19.79 -0.88 -61.91
CA ILE A 930 20.53 0.14 -62.68
C ILE A 930 21.10 -0.54 -63.92
N VAL A 931 20.53 -0.24 -65.08
CA VAL A 931 21.14 -0.51 -66.39
C VAL A 931 22.02 0.69 -66.77
N ASN A 932 23.23 0.34 -67.21
CA ASN A 932 24.39 1.16 -67.54
C ASN A 932 24.17 2.30 -68.55
N SER A 933 24.94 3.39 -68.38
CA SER A 933 25.71 3.94 -69.50
C SER A 933 26.96 4.72 -69.04
N THR A 934 28.11 4.05 -69.18
CA THR A 934 29.37 4.54 -69.78
C THR A 934 29.90 5.97 -69.56
N SER A 935 31.14 5.97 -69.03
CA SER A 935 32.33 6.64 -69.59
C SER A 935 32.92 7.86 -68.85
N THR A 936 33.98 7.55 -68.10
CA THR A 936 35.34 8.18 -68.10
C THR A 936 35.48 9.71 -67.92
N ARG A 937 36.42 10.24 -67.11
CA ARG A 937 37.89 10.06 -67.18
C ARG A 937 38.55 10.82 -65.99
N ILE A 938 39.65 10.25 -65.47
CA ILE A 938 40.93 10.91 -65.06
C ILE A 938 40.97 11.64 -63.68
N LYS A 939 41.96 11.48 -62.77
CA LYS A 939 43.29 10.83 -62.76
C LYS A 939 43.91 10.76 -61.35
N ARG A 940 44.92 9.86 -61.23
CA ARG A 940 46.16 9.83 -60.39
C ARG A 940 46.03 9.27 -58.96
N ARG A 941 46.43 8.02 -58.68
CA ARG A 941 47.78 7.37 -58.56
C ARG A 941 48.67 7.95 -57.45
N GLY A 942 49.01 7.09 -56.48
CA GLY A 942 50.21 7.22 -55.63
C GLY A 942 50.25 6.28 -54.42
N ARG A 943 50.72 5.04 -54.62
CA ARG A 943 51.23 4.11 -53.55
C ARG A 943 52.43 4.76 -52.85
N THR A 944 52.83 4.37 -51.63
CA THR A 944 53.65 3.19 -51.23
C THR A 944 53.95 3.33 -49.72
N ARG A 945 54.28 2.34 -48.86
CA ARG A 945 54.44 0.87 -48.82
C ARG A 945 54.81 0.54 -47.35
N ASN A 946 54.38 -0.57 -46.74
CA ASN A 946 55.17 -1.79 -46.43
C ASN A 946 54.48 -2.46 -45.21
N VAL A 947 54.42 -3.77 -44.94
CA VAL A 947 54.95 -5.06 -45.47
C VAL A 947 54.12 -6.15 -44.72
N ALA A 948 53.42 -7.06 -45.43
CA ALA A 948 53.67 -8.52 -45.55
C ALA A 948 53.38 -9.35 -44.26
N LEU A 949 52.85 -10.58 -44.20
CA LEU A 949 52.38 -11.69 -45.08
C LEU A 949 51.47 -12.54 -44.15
N SER A 950 50.22 -12.90 -44.47
CA SER A 950 49.72 -14.04 -45.26
C SER A 950 49.96 -15.47 -44.71
N ARG A 951 48.92 -16.32 -44.90
CA ARG A 951 48.85 -17.81 -44.99
C ARG A 951 48.38 -18.53 -43.72
N ARG A 952 47.46 -19.52 -43.76
CA ARG A 952 46.84 -20.38 -44.81
C ARG A 952 45.47 -20.86 -44.25
N LYS A 953 44.37 -20.93 -45.05
CA LYS A 953 43.89 -22.05 -45.90
C LYS A 953 43.78 -23.37 -45.12
N ASN A 954 42.79 -24.24 -45.23
CA ASN A 954 41.72 -24.62 -46.19
C ASN A 954 41.09 -25.89 -45.52
N ALA A 955 40.03 -26.59 -45.91
CA ALA A 955 38.92 -26.49 -46.86
C ALA A 955 38.14 -27.83 -46.70
N ASN A 956 37.03 -27.95 -47.44
CA ASN A 956 36.42 -29.21 -47.94
C ASN A 956 35.61 -30.06 -46.94
N GLU A 957 34.51 -30.72 -47.29
CA GLU A 957 33.77 -30.93 -48.56
C GLU A 957 32.40 -31.51 -48.17
N LYS A 958 31.36 -31.29 -48.99
CA LYS A 958 30.05 -31.93 -48.88
C LYS A 958 29.85 -32.86 -50.07
N LEU A 959 29.42 -34.09 -49.80
CA LEU A 959 28.84 -35.03 -50.75
C LEU A 959 27.43 -35.41 -50.28
N ALA A 960 26.49 -35.41 -51.22
CA ALA A 960 25.08 -35.74 -51.06
C ALA A 960 24.85 -37.26 -51.11
N ILE A 961 23.67 -37.74 -50.67
CA ILE A 961 22.73 -38.62 -51.41
C ILE A 961 21.59 -39.16 -50.49
N GLN A 962 20.38 -39.10 -51.07
CA GLN A 962 19.08 -39.80 -50.95
C GLN A 962 18.61 -40.66 -49.75
N ILE A 963 17.28 -40.59 -49.59
CA ILE A 963 16.32 -41.35 -48.77
C ILE A 963 16.00 -42.72 -49.42
N PRO A 964 15.67 -43.76 -48.61
CA PRO A 964 14.61 -44.71 -48.99
C PRO A 964 13.57 -45.00 -47.88
N GLU A 965 12.37 -45.40 -48.32
CA GLU A 965 11.20 -45.85 -47.55
C GLU A 965 11.23 -47.37 -47.21
N GLU A 966 10.42 -47.73 -46.19
CA GLU A 966 9.64 -48.96 -45.95
C GLU A 966 9.82 -49.73 -44.61
N GLU A 967 8.73 -49.66 -43.84
CA GLU A 967 7.99 -50.63 -43.00
C GLU A 967 8.62 -51.63 -41.99
N LYS A 968 8.03 -51.52 -40.78
CA LYS A 968 7.49 -52.56 -39.87
C LYS A 968 8.31 -53.12 -38.70
N ASN A 969 7.64 -52.98 -37.54
CA ASN A 969 7.64 -53.76 -36.29
C ASN A 969 8.60 -53.36 -35.16
N GLY A 970 7.98 -52.79 -34.11
CA GLY A 970 8.30 -53.07 -32.71
C GLY A 970 9.05 -51.98 -31.95
N GLY A 971 8.38 -51.37 -30.96
CA GLY A 971 9.06 -50.83 -29.77
C GLY A 971 8.89 -49.33 -29.49
N VAL A 972 8.20 -49.05 -28.38
CA VAL A 972 8.47 -47.96 -27.41
C VAL A 972 8.69 -46.55 -27.99
N VAL A 973 7.65 -45.71 -27.94
CA VAL A 973 7.76 -44.27 -28.22
C VAL A 973 7.75 -43.47 -26.92
N GLY A 974 8.84 -42.74 -26.69
CA GLY A 974 9.03 -41.81 -25.58
C GLY A 974 8.37 -40.43 -25.78
N PRO A 975 8.28 -39.61 -24.73
CA PRO A 975 7.35 -38.47 -24.61
C PRO A 975 7.82 -37.16 -25.29
N ILE A 976 8.37 -37.21 -26.51
CA ILE A 976 8.80 -36.01 -27.25
C ILE A 976 7.88 -35.64 -28.41
N GLU A 977 6.86 -36.44 -28.72
CA GLU A 977 5.99 -36.20 -29.89
C GLU A 977 4.51 -35.91 -29.60
N LEU A 978 4.15 -35.59 -28.35
CA LEU A 978 2.82 -35.04 -28.04
C LEU A 978 2.73 -33.50 -28.10
N TYR A 979 3.83 -32.81 -28.44
CA TYR A 979 3.93 -31.33 -28.38
C TYR A 979 3.86 -30.61 -29.74
N ARG A 980 3.40 -31.27 -30.82
CA ARG A 980 3.40 -30.68 -32.17
C ARG A 980 2.06 -30.59 -32.91
N LEU A 981 0.93 -30.94 -32.31
CA LEU A 981 -0.39 -30.73 -32.92
C LEU A 981 -1.30 -29.88 -32.05
N THR A 982 -1.18 -28.56 -32.19
CA THR A 982 -2.28 -27.57 -32.09
C THR A 982 -1.73 -26.17 -32.41
N ARG A 983 -1.82 -25.80 -33.70
CA ARG A 983 -1.68 -24.42 -34.18
C ARG A 983 -2.97 -24.08 -34.96
N TYR A 984 -3.73 -23.12 -34.42
CA TYR A 984 -4.72 -22.21 -35.03
C TYR A 984 -5.54 -22.61 -36.27
N LYS A 985 -6.87 -22.43 -36.16
CA LYS A 985 -7.72 -21.77 -37.16
C LYS A 985 -8.81 -20.96 -36.45
N CYS A 986 -8.96 -19.69 -36.85
CA CYS A 986 -10.00 -18.77 -36.41
C CYS A 986 -10.73 -18.34 -37.68
N GLU A 987 -12.02 -18.66 -37.80
CA GLU A 987 -12.92 -18.11 -38.82
C GLU A 987 -14.03 -17.34 -38.11
N LYS A 988 -14.35 -16.20 -38.70
CA LYS A 988 -15.28 -15.16 -38.25
C LYS A 988 -16.71 -15.65 -38.46
N ASP A 989 -17.60 -15.45 -37.49
CA ASP A 989 -18.98 -15.08 -37.79
C ASP A 989 -19.60 -14.28 -36.64
N SER A 990 -20.52 -13.42 -37.04
CA SER A 990 -21.02 -12.20 -36.41
C SER A 990 -21.98 -12.39 -35.24
N GLU A 991 -22.13 -11.33 -34.44
CA GLU A 991 -23.15 -11.08 -33.41
C GLU A 991 -22.92 -11.72 -32.01
N ASN A 992 -22.19 -10.98 -31.17
CA ASN A 992 -22.19 -10.91 -29.69
C ASN A 992 -20.75 -10.75 -29.17
N GLY A 993 -20.37 -9.51 -28.90
CA GLY A 993 -18.99 -9.14 -28.59
C GLY A 993 -18.62 -9.32 -27.11
N CYS A 994 -17.88 -10.38 -26.80
CA CYS A 994 -16.84 -10.38 -25.76
C CYS A 994 -15.88 -11.57 -26.00
N TRP A 995 -14.58 -11.29 -26.23
CA TRP A 995 -13.54 -12.32 -26.41
C TRP A 995 -12.67 -12.42 -25.15
N VAL A 996 -12.69 -13.60 -24.53
CA VAL A 996 -11.88 -14.01 -23.37
C VAL A 996 -10.63 -14.74 -23.87
N SER A 997 -9.45 -14.42 -23.33
CA SER A 997 -8.24 -15.23 -23.50
C SER A 997 -8.21 -16.38 -22.49
N GLU A 998 -8.50 -17.59 -22.94
CA GLU A 998 -8.22 -18.82 -22.19
C GLU A 998 -6.79 -19.27 -22.48
N VAL A 999 -5.85 -18.98 -21.56
CA VAL A 999 -4.88 -19.94 -20.98
C VAL A 999 -4.32 -19.29 -19.69
N ALA A 1000 -5.13 -19.33 -18.63
CA ALA A 1000 -4.71 -19.24 -17.22
C ALA A 1000 -5.76 -19.90 -16.30
N LYS A 1001 -6.45 -20.93 -16.82
CA LYS A 1001 -7.63 -21.55 -16.18
C LYS A 1001 -7.43 -22.98 -15.71
N GLU A 1002 -6.25 -23.57 -15.86
CA GLU A 1002 -6.01 -24.92 -15.32
C GLU A 1002 -5.30 -24.83 -13.96
N ASN A 1003 -6.12 -25.09 -12.93
CA ASN A 1003 -5.80 -25.49 -11.55
C ASN A 1003 -5.85 -24.45 -10.41
N TYR A 1004 -6.81 -23.52 -10.44
CA TYR A 1004 -7.41 -22.95 -9.22
C TYR A 1004 -8.92 -22.78 -9.39
N THR A 1005 -9.65 -23.90 -9.45
CA THR A 1005 -11.11 -23.92 -9.46
C THR A 1005 -11.65 -24.39 -8.11
N SER A 1006 -11.63 -23.48 -7.14
CA SER A 1006 -12.61 -23.35 -6.06
C SER A 1006 -12.27 -22.10 -5.27
N SER A 1007 -13.11 -21.07 -5.36
CA SER A 1007 -12.97 -19.81 -4.62
C SER A 1007 -13.13 -19.95 -3.10
N GLU A 1008 -13.37 -21.17 -2.60
CA GLU A 1008 -13.66 -21.51 -1.20
C GLU A 1008 -12.40 -21.63 -0.30
N SER A 1009 -11.18 -21.65 -0.88
CA SER A 1009 -9.95 -21.97 -0.13
C SER A 1009 -8.90 -20.85 -0.03
N LEU A 1010 -9.05 -19.73 -0.75
CA LEU A 1010 -7.98 -18.74 -0.89
C LEU A 1010 -7.66 -17.97 0.40
N VAL A 1011 -8.67 -17.61 1.20
CA VAL A 1011 -8.46 -16.79 2.42
C VAL A 1011 -7.77 -17.59 3.53
N ASP A 1012 -8.08 -18.89 3.62
CA ASP A 1012 -7.45 -19.80 4.56
C ASP A 1012 -6.06 -20.22 4.07
N GLU A 1013 -5.90 -20.52 2.78
CA GLU A 1013 -4.61 -20.82 2.15
C GLU A 1013 -3.60 -19.66 2.29
N GLU A 1014 -4.05 -18.40 2.23
CA GLU A 1014 -3.21 -17.20 2.41
C GLU A 1014 -2.63 -17.10 3.83
N GLN A 1015 -3.40 -17.32 4.90
CA GLN A 1015 -2.82 -17.27 6.27
C GLN A 1015 -1.92 -18.45 6.58
N ILE A 1016 -2.29 -19.61 6.02
CA ILE A 1016 -1.57 -20.86 6.10
C ILE A 1016 -0.19 -20.75 5.42
N LEU A 1017 -0.12 -20.16 4.23
CA LEU A 1017 1.12 -19.99 3.47
C LEU A 1017 2.11 -19.10 4.21
N GLY A 1018 1.67 -18.09 4.98
CA GLY A 1018 2.54 -17.14 5.68
C GLY A 1018 3.28 -17.75 6.85
N ILE A 1019 2.59 -18.58 7.65
CA ILE A 1019 3.22 -19.38 8.73
C ILE A 1019 4.11 -20.47 8.14
N ASN A 1020 3.69 -21.08 7.03
CA ASN A 1020 4.41 -22.16 6.38
C ASN A 1020 5.66 -21.66 5.64
N LEU A 1021 5.70 -20.42 5.13
CA LEU A 1021 6.86 -19.79 4.47
C LEU A 1021 8.09 -19.73 5.40
N VAL A 1022 7.87 -19.53 6.71
CA VAL A 1022 8.92 -19.49 7.76
C VAL A 1022 9.66 -20.82 7.86
N ILE A 1023 8.97 -21.92 7.56
CA ILE A 1023 9.50 -23.28 7.68
C ILE A 1023 9.98 -23.79 6.33
N PHE A 1024 9.19 -23.53 5.28
CA PHE A 1024 9.48 -23.82 3.89
C PHE A 1024 10.87 -23.31 3.50
N VAL A 1025 11.16 -22.03 3.74
CA VAL A 1025 12.43 -21.47 3.29
C VAL A 1025 13.62 -21.85 4.19
N VAL A 1026 13.40 -22.03 5.49
CA VAL A 1026 14.52 -22.36 6.42
C VAL A 1026 14.95 -23.83 6.32
N GLU A 1027 14.05 -24.75 5.97
CA GLU A 1027 14.38 -26.17 5.79
C GLU A 1027 14.95 -26.51 4.39
N GLU A 1028 14.56 -25.78 3.36
CA GLU A 1028 14.84 -26.12 1.97
C GLU A 1028 16.16 -25.57 1.40
N LEU A 1029 16.78 -24.58 2.03
CA LEU A 1029 17.94 -23.85 1.52
C LEU A 1029 19.24 -24.69 1.35
N VAL A 1030 19.21 -26.02 1.47
CA VAL A 1030 20.45 -26.80 1.49
C VAL A 1030 20.42 -28.03 0.58
N GLN A 1031 20.98 -27.92 -0.64
CA GLN A 1031 21.23 -29.02 -1.61
C GLN A 1031 22.40 -28.79 -2.61
N ASN A 1032 23.39 -29.69 -2.60
CA ASN A 1032 24.68 -29.70 -3.35
C ASN A 1032 24.59 -29.67 -4.90
N PRO A 1033 25.70 -29.32 -5.60
CA PRO A 1033 25.82 -29.35 -7.05
C PRO A 1033 26.26 -30.74 -7.52
N LYS A 1034 25.50 -31.34 -8.42
CA LYS A 1034 26.05 -32.28 -9.39
C LYS A 1034 25.90 -31.66 -10.77
N HIS A 1035 26.90 -30.88 -11.19
CA HIS A 1035 27.37 -30.71 -12.57
C HIS A 1035 28.57 -29.73 -12.59
N HIS A 1036 29.65 -30.10 -11.91
CA HIS A 1036 30.95 -29.47 -12.08
C HIS A 1036 31.58 -30.00 -13.38
N SER A 1037 31.00 -29.68 -14.53
CA SER A 1037 31.62 -29.95 -15.85
C SER A 1037 31.17 -29.04 -17.00
N GLN A 1038 30.31 -28.04 -16.77
CA GLN A 1038 29.96 -27.06 -17.83
C GLN A 1038 30.46 -25.62 -17.59
N SER A 1039 31.17 -25.35 -16.50
CA SER A 1039 31.76 -24.03 -16.21
C SER A 1039 33.00 -23.67 -17.05
N LYS A 1040 33.40 -24.50 -18.03
CA LYS A 1040 34.51 -24.19 -18.96
C LYS A 1040 34.05 -23.77 -20.36
N ALA A 1041 32.74 -23.74 -20.63
CA ALA A 1041 32.21 -23.36 -21.94
C ALA A 1041 31.74 -21.90 -22.03
N ILE A 1042 31.51 -21.21 -20.91
CA ILE A 1042 30.95 -19.84 -20.88
C ILE A 1042 32.05 -18.76 -20.74
N GLU A 1043 33.29 -19.11 -20.41
CA GLU A 1043 34.43 -18.17 -20.53
C GLU A 1043 34.93 -18.00 -21.98
N LYS A 1044 34.26 -18.61 -22.97
CA LYS A 1044 34.65 -18.51 -24.39
C LYS A 1044 33.52 -18.17 -25.40
N SER A 1045 32.35 -17.74 -24.94
CA SER A 1045 31.34 -17.04 -25.76
C SER A 1045 30.86 -15.80 -25.03
#